data_AF-A0A8E0S0C1-F1
#
_entry.id   AF-A0A8E0S0C1-F1
#
_cell.length_a   1.000
_cell.length_b   1.000
_cell.length_c   1.000
_cell.angle_alpha   90.00
_cell.angle_beta   90.00
_cell.angle_gamma   90.00
#
_symmetry.space_group_name_H-M   'P 1'
#
loop_
_entity.id
_entity.type
_entity.pdbx_description
1 polymer ?
#
loop_
_entity_poly.entity_id
_entity_poly.type
_entity_poly.pdbx_seq_one_letter_code
_entity_poly.pdbx_strand_id
1 'polypeptide(L)'
;MTQMYKLCSEQLSQQDHYDFGMRALKSVLVMAGSLKRQNPDKSEDVVLIRALRDSNLPKFLKQDAVLFTAILQDLFPGITLPEHDYGRFLDEIQSVLQSMGLQVVPAQVTKVIQFYETLLVRHGVMLVGPTGGGKTTVYRVLIKVLTNLHEAGLSTEVPEYQPVKTYVLNPKAITMGELYGEVNKLTLEWHDGLLASIVRRTCVDLTEDHQWVICDGPVDALWIENMNTVLDDNKMLCLANSERIKLTNHVHMLFEVQDLAVASPATVSRCGMVFVDPEELGWMPYVQVPIARIQTMCKLLEVLLTHPGCPPMSLEKQKLNPILAMSFVFAMTWGLAGPSIDANWDMIDAFIRNLFDDLGDARLPQHGDLWSCYVDMDTRRMDSWEKMLGGFTYSRSIPFFDMIVPTMDTVRYGYLMTKLLAAKQSVLFTGLTGVGKSVVARGTLNDIAAECNYVPIFVNFSAQTSSNRTQEMIEAKLERRKKGVRGAPRNKRVIMFIDDLNMPKQDTYGSQSPIELLRQFQDFGGFYDRDKLEWIEIRDMTLSAACGPPGGGRNQVTPRLIRHFSVLAIPPPSEANLKQIFLAILQLFTMAYFTLISPNDIFKQGFLRDFPQTVRGIAEVVINGAVEIYVRMAKELLPTPAKSHYVFNLRDLSKCVQGLLQADTGVIREKKQFCRLFFHEAQRVFHDRLIDREDKQFFNEMLAELSAKIFGEVSLLVISAMLPN
;
A
#
# COMPACT_ATOMS: atom_id res chain seq x y z
N MET A 1 44.28 13.58 -2.14
CA MET A 1 43.24 12.53 -2.20
C MET A 1 43.02 11.78 -0.89
N THR A 2 44.04 11.09 -0.35
CA THR A 2 43.89 10.33 0.91
C THR A 2 43.40 11.20 2.07
N GLN A 3 43.98 12.40 2.20
CA GLN A 3 43.52 13.40 3.17
C GLN A 3 42.08 13.87 2.92
N MET A 4 41.67 14.02 1.66
CA MET A 4 40.29 14.38 1.30
C MET A 4 39.30 13.30 1.76
N TYR A 5 39.58 12.02 1.47
CA TYR A 5 38.72 10.91 1.89
C TYR A 5 38.66 10.78 3.41
N LYS A 6 39.78 11.04 4.10
CA LYS A 6 39.81 11.10 5.57
C LYS A 6 38.90 12.21 6.10
N LEU A 7 39.02 13.43 5.57
CA LEU A 7 38.14 14.55 5.94
C LEU A 7 36.67 14.25 5.62
N CYS A 8 36.38 13.65 4.47
CA CYS A 8 35.02 13.24 4.11
C CYS A 8 34.46 12.24 5.11
N SER A 9 35.25 11.25 5.55
CA SER A 9 34.82 10.27 6.55
C SER A 9 34.61 10.84 7.94
N GLU A 10 35.28 11.94 8.28
CA GLU A 10 35.20 12.60 9.60
C GLU A 10 34.12 13.69 9.65
N GLN A 11 33.85 14.38 8.53
CA GLN A 11 32.99 15.57 8.49
C GLN A 11 31.63 15.37 7.83
N LEU A 12 31.50 14.42 6.89
CA LEU A 12 30.21 14.15 6.24
C LEU A 12 29.32 13.29 7.12
N SER A 13 28.01 13.31 6.87
CA SER A 13 27.08 12.44 7.58
C SER A 13 27.37 10.95 7.34
N GLN A 14 27.07 10.10 8.33
CA GLN A 14 27.19 8.65 8.16
C GLN A 14 25.98 8.11 7.39
N GLN A 15 26.23 7.50 6.24
CA GLN A 15 25.21 6.89 5.38
C GLN A 15 25.67 5.50 4.90
N ASP A 16 24.74 4.56 4.74
CA ASP A 16 25.05 3.16 4.36
C ASP A 16 25.71 3.03 2.98
N HIS A 17 25.47 4.00 2.09
CA HIS A 17 25.97 4.03 0.72
C HIS A 17 27.27 4.85 0.58
N TYR A 18 27.80 5.41 1.66
CA TYR A 18 29.08 6.13 1.64
C TYR A 18 30.23 5.14 1.78
N ASP A 19 31.10 5.12 0.78
CA ASP A 19 32.33 4.32 0.81
C ASP A 19 33.56 5.20 0.60
N PHE A 20 34.33 5.35 1.67
CA PHE A 20 35.61 6.04 1.67
C PHE A 20 36.82 5.09 1.79
N GLY A 21 36.61 3.80 1.55
CA GLY A 21 37.64 2.78 1.64
C GLY A 21 38.65 2.80 0.48
N MET A 22 39.70 1.98 0.62
CA MET A 22 40.78 1.86 -0.38
C MET A 22 40.30 1.40 -1.76
N ARG A 23 39.19 0.65 -1.82
CA ARG A 23 38.59 0.21 -3.09
C ARG A 23 37.99 1.37 -3.87
N ALA A 24 37.20 2.22 -3.21
CA ALA A 24 36.69 3.45 -3.81
C ALA A 24 37.82 4.35 -4.31
N LEU A 25 38.88 4.52 -3.51
CA LEU A 25 40.05 5.29 -3.90
C LEU A 25 40.73 4.73 -5.16
N LYS A 26 40.92 3.41 -5.25
CA LYS A 26 41.45 2.75 -6.45
C LYS A 26 40.57 2.99 -7.66
N SER A 27 39.24 2.90 -7.52
CA SER A 27 38.31 3.14 -8.63
C SER A 27 38.41 4.58 -9.16
N VAL A 28 38.52 5.59 -8.29
CA VAL A 28 38.70 6.98 -8.72
C VAL A 28 40.03 7.18 -9.44
N LEU A 29 41.10 6.55 -8.97
CA LEU A 29 42.42 6.60 -9.64
C LEU A 29 42.37 6.00 -11.06
N VAL A 30 41.66 4.87 -11.23
CA VAL A 30 41.48 4.26 -12.54
C VAL A 30 40.68 5.19 -13.47
N MET A 31 39.62 5.83 -12.95
CA MET A 31 38.83 6.82 -13.68
C MET A 31 39.68 8.04 -14.09
N ALA A 32 40.45 8.61 -13.16
CA ALA A 32 41.36 9.73 -13.44
C ALA A 32 42.40 9.37 -14.49
N GLY A 33 42.98 8.17 -14.41
CA GLY A 33 43.93 7.66 -15.40
C GLY A 33 43.30 7.50 -16.80
N SER A 34 42.04 7.10 -16.87
CA SER A 34 41.30 7.02 -18.15
C SER A 34 41.05 8.41 -18.74
N LEU A 35 40.57 9.35 -17.92
CA LEU A 35 40.30 10.73 -18.32
C LEU A 35 41.58 11.44 -18.79
N LYS A 36 42.73 11.17 -18.15
CA LYS A 36 44.05 11.71 -18.54
C LYS A 36 44.52 11.15 -19.88
N ARG A 37 44.27 9.86 -20.16
CA ARG A 37 44.58 9.27 -21.48
C ARG A 37 43.72 9.86 -22.60
N GLN A 38 42.46 10.17 -22.32
CA GLN A 38 41.56 10.83 -23.28
C GLN A 38 41.89 12.32 -23.47
N ASN A 39 42.45 12.97 -22.45
CA ASN A 39 42.82 14.39 -22.48
C ASN A 39 44.29 14.60 -22.04
N PRO A 40 45.28 14.22 -22.87
CA PRO A 40 46.69 14.28 -22.50
C PRO A 40 47.17 15.69 -22.10
N ASP A 41 46.61 16.72 -22.74
CA ASP A 41 47.03 18.11 -22.59
C ASP A 41 46.49 18.80 -21.32
N LYS A 42 45.49 18.20 -20.65
CA LYS A 42 44.91 18.79 -19.44
C LYS A 42 45.82 18.54 -18.23
N SER A 43 45.91 19.51 -17.32
CA SER A 43 46.65 19.35 -16.06
C SER A 43 46.13 18.13 -15.29
N GLU A 44 47.04 17.38 -14.67
CA GLU A 44 46.69 16.20 -13.86
C GLU A 44 45.78 16.57 -12.69
N ASP A 45 45.99 17.73 -12.08
CA ASP A 45 45.15 18.21 -10.97
C ASP A 45 43.70 18.42 -11.41
N VAL A 46 43.49 19.01 -12.59
CA VAL A 46 42.14 19.23 -13.15
C VAL A 46 41.44 17.91 -13.45
N VAL A 47 42.17 16.95 -14.01
CA VAL A 47 41.64 15.61 -14.30
C VAL A 47 41.31 14.86 -13.01
N LEU A 48 42.16 14.99 -11.99
CA LEU A 48 41.99 14.33 -10.71
C LEU A 48 40.79 14.88 -9.94
N ILE A 49 40.68 16.20 -9.84
CA ILE A 49 39.56 16.87 -9.17
C ILE A 49 38.26 16.53 -9.89
N ARG A 50 38.26 16.49 -11.24
CA ARG A 50 37.11 16.05 -12.02
C ARG A 50 36.70 14.63 -11.67
N ALA A 51 37.63 13.67 -11.67
CA ALA A 51 37.35 12.28 -11.30
C ALA A 51 36.82 12.15 -9.87
N LEU A 52 37.36 12.92 -8.92
CA LEU A 52 36.90 12.95 -7.53
C LEU A 52 35.48 13.47 -7.40
N ARG A 53 35.15 14.53 -8.14
CA ARG A 53 33.80 15.12 -8.16
C ARG A 53 32.81 14.18 -8.81
N ASP A 54 33.08 13.74 -10.03
CA ASP A 54 32.15 12.95 -10.85
C ASP A 54 31.91 11.57 -10.20
N SER A 55 32.89 11.00 -9.49
CA SER A 55 32.71 9.73 -8.77
C SER A 55 31.96 9.83 -7.44
N ASN A 56 31.92 10.99 -6.78
CA ASN A 56 31.40 11.08 -5.39
C ASN A 56 30.16 11.96 -5.26
N LEU A 57 30.04 13.03 -6.06
CA LEU A 57 28.89 13.91 -6.03
C LEU A 57 27.55 13.18 -6.27
N PRO A 58 27.46 12.16 -7.15
CA PRO A 58 26.21 11.40 -7.31
C PRO A 58 25.78 10.63 -6.07
N LYS A 59 26.71 10.34 -5.15
CA LYS A 59 26.46 9.54 -3.95
C LYS A 59 25.93 10.36 -2.78
N PHE A 60 26.29 11.64 -2.71
CA PHE A 60 26.07 12.43 -1.51
C PHE A 60 24.65 12.98 -1.41
N LEU A 61 24.20 13.14 -0.16
CA LEU A 61 23.05 13.97 0.19
C LEU A 61 23.32 15.43 -0.21
N LYS A 62 22.25 16.20 -0.42
CA LYS A 62 22.34 17.62 -0.81
C LYS A 62 23.21 18.44 0.14
N GLN A 63 23.08 18.24 1.45
CA GLN A 63 23.83 18.98 2.47
C GLN A 63 25.32 18.58 2.46
N ASP A 64 25.60 17.29 2.32
CA ASP A 64 26.96 16.75 2.24
C ASP A 64 27.68 17.13 0.95
N ALA A 65 26.95 17.30 -0.16
CA ALA A 65 27.50 17.77 -1.43
C ALA A 65 28.08 19.20 -1.31
N VAL A 66 27.45 20.06 -0.49
CA VAL A 66 27.95 21.41 -0.21
C VAL A 66 29.23 21.35 0.62
N LEU A 67 29.25 20.53 1.68
CA LEU A 67 30.45 20.32 2.51
C LEU A 67 31.60 19.73 1.70
N PHE A 68 31.33 18.75 0.86
CA PHE A 68 32.33 18.14 -0.03
C PHE A 68 32.94 19.16 -0.98
N THR A 69 32.13 20.07 -1.54
CA THR A 69 32.61 21.14 -2.41
C THR A 69 33.50 22.12 -1.65
N ALA A 70 33.18 22.43 -0.40
CA ALA A 70 34.03 23.25 0.48
C ALA A 70 35.38 22.56 0.78
N ILE A 71 35.37 21.26 1.13
CA ILE A 71 36.58 20.46 1.36
C ILE A 71 37.46 20.43 0.09
N LEU A 72 36.84 20.29 -1.09
CA LEU A 72 37.57 20.34 -2.36
C LEU A 72 38.24 21.70 -2.60
N GLN A 73 37.54 22.81 -2.31
CA GLN A 73 38.09 24.16 -2.48
C GLN A 73 39.24 24.45 -1.50
N ASP A 74 39.15 23.94 -0.27
CA ASP A 74 40.20 24.09 0.75
C ASP A 74 41.48 23.31 0.38
N LEU A 75 41.34 22.11 -0.17
CA LEU A 75 42.48 21.27 -0.55
C LEU A 75 43.10 21.65 -1.90
N PHE A 76 42.31 22.24 -2.81
CA PHE A 76 42.72 22.61 -4.16
C PHE A 76 42.36 24.06 -4.48
N PRO A 77 42.98 25.04 -3.80
CA PRO A 77 42.65 26.45 -3.98
C PRO A 77 43.04 26.95 -5.38
N GLY A 78 42.17 27.75 -6.01
CA GLY A 78 42.44 28.43 -7.28
C GLY A 78 42.23 27.61 -8.56
N ILE A 79 41.72 26.37 -8.46
CA ILE A 79 41.40 25.54 -9.63
C ILE A 79 39.90 25.64 -9.94
N THR A 80 39.55 26.23 -11.08
CA THR A 80 38.18 26.21 -11.61
C THR A 80 38.01 25.02 -12.56
N LEU A 81 37.03 24.17 -12.27
CA LEU A 81 36.69 23.05 -13.15
C LEU A 81 35.88 23.59 -14.34
N PRO A 82 36.26 23.27 -15.59
CA PRO A 82 35.42 23.58 -16.73
C PRO A 82 34.12 22.78 -16.64
N GLU A 83 32.98 23.47 -16.79
CA GLU A 83 31.70 22.80 -16.95
C GLU A 83 31.68 22.03 -18.27
N HIS A 84 31.13 20.82 -18.25
CA HIS A 84 30.98 20.02 -19.45
C HIS A 84 29.72 20.48 -20.18
N ASP A 85 29.86 20.96 -21.41
CA ASP A 85 28.70 21.32 -22.20
C ASP A 85 28.03 20.06 -22.73
N TYR A 86 26.88 19.74 -22.15
CA TYR A 86 26.04 18.62 -22.59
C TYR A 86 25.16 18.98 -23.79
N GLY A 87 25.06 20.28 -24.14
CA GLY A 87 24.31 20.81 -25.27
C GLY A 87 23.06 20.01 -25.62
N ARG A 88 23.13 19.30 -26.76
CA ARG A 88 22.04 18.51 -27.32
C ARG A 88 21.52 17.39 -26.42
N PHE A 89 22.37 16.80 -25.57
CA PHE A 89 21.95 15.78 -24.61
C PHE A 89 21.05 16.38 -23.51
N LEU A 90 21.39 17.58 -23.04
CA LEU A 90 20.60 18.28 -22.03
C LEU A 90 19.24 18.75 -22.60
N ASP A 91 19.25 19.29 -23.81
CA ASP A 91 18.02 19.69 -24.51
C ASP A 91 17.08 18.50 -24.73
N GLU A 92 17.64 17.34 -25.12
CA GLU A 92 16.85 16.12 -25.34
C GLU A 92 16.25 15.59 -24.03
N ILE A 93 16.97 15.65 -22.90
CA ILE A 93 16.41 15.29 -21.59
C ILE A 93 15.18 16.15 -21.27
N GLN A 94 15.27 17.45 -21.48
CA GLN A 94 14.14 18.37 -21.21
C GLN A 94 12.96 18.10 -22.14
N SER A 95 13.22 17.90 -23.43
CA SER A 95 12.23 17.53 -24.44
C SER A 95 11.51 16.22 -24.08
N VAL A 96 12.27 15.19 -23.67
CA VAL A 96 11.72 13.90 -23.27
C VAL A 96 10.86 14.03 -22.03
N LEU A 97 11.30 14.77 -21.00
CA LEU A 97 10.50 15.01 -19.79
C LEU A 97 9.15 15.66 -20.13
N GLN A 98 9.15 16.68 -20.99
CA GLN A 98 7.91 17.32 -21.46
C GLN A 98 7.04 16.37 -22.29
N SER A 99 7.64 15.55 -23.17
CA SER A 99 6.92 14.54 -23.97
C SER A 99 6.22 13.49 -23.11
N MET A 100 6.75 13.22 -21.91
CA MET A 100 6.19 12.30 -20.93
C MET A 100 5.13 12.97 -20.03
N GLY A 101 4.84 14.26 -20.24
CA GLY A 101 3.93 15.05 -19.41
C GLY A 101 4.47 15.34 -18.01
N LEU A 102 5.79 15.28 -17.82
CA LEU A 102 6.45 15.50 -16.53
C LEU A 102 6.90 16.96 -16.40
N GLN A 103 6.94 17.45 -15.17
CA GLN A 103 7.55 18.74 -14.88
C GLN A 103 9.06 18.65 -15.01
N VAL A 104 9.66 19.59 -15.73
CA VAL A 104 11.12 19.69 -15.86
C VAL A 104 11.70 20.26 -14.57
N VAL A 105 12.32 19.40 -13.77
CA VAL A 105 13.01 19.78 -12.53
C VAL A 105 14.52 19.72 -12.76
N PRO A 106 15.28 20.82 -12.55
CA PRO A 106 16.72 20.85 -12.80
C PRO A 106 17.50 19.75 -12.06
N ALA A 107 17.16 19.48 -10.81
CA ALA A 107 17.81 18.41 -10.04
C ALA A 107 17.62 17.03 -10.69
N GLN A 108 16.43 16.75 -11.22
CA GLN A 108 16.17 15.47 -11.90
C GLN A 108 16.98 15.36 -13.21
N VAL A 109 17.13 16.46 -13.96
CA VAL A 109 18.00 16.50 -15.15
C VAL A 109 19.45 16.18 -14.77
N THR A 110 19.97 16.80 -13.70
CA THR A 110 21.31 16.49 -13.17
C THR A 110 21.46 15.02 -12.79
N LYS A 111 20.44 14.42 -12.16
CA LYS A 111 20.47 12.98 -11.81
C LYS A 111 20.45 12.06 -13.03
N VAL A 112 19.78 12.43 -14.12
CA VAL A 112 19.84 11.69 -15.39
C VAL A 112 21.24 11.72 -15.99
N ILE A 113 21.91 12.88 -15.96
CA ILE A 113 23.29 13.02 -16.41
C ILE A 113 24.24 12.19 -15.54
N GLN A 114 24.14 12.32 -14.22
CA GLN A 114 24.96 11.55 -13.27
C GLN A 114 24.76 10.04 -13.46
N PHE A 115 23.53 9.60 -13.72
CA PHE A 115 23.24 8.19 -14.01
C PHE A 115 23.89 7.73 -15.31
N TYR A 116 23.81 8.52 -16.38
CA TYR A 116 24.49 8.24 -17.64
C TYR A 116 26.01 8.13 -17.47
N GLU A 117 26.64 9.11 -16.83
CA GLU A 117 28.10 9.09 -16.58
C GLU A 117 28.54 7.90 -15.74
N THR A 118 27.72 7.51 -14.75
CA THR A 118 28.01 6.35 -13.91
C THR A 118 27.96 5.04 -14.71
N LEU A 119 27.03 4.92 -15.67
CA LEU A 119 26.92 3.74 -16.56
C LEU A 119 28.08 3.61 -17.54
N LEU A 120 28.68 4.73 -17.96
CA LEU A 120 29.86 4.70 -18.84
C LEU A 120 31.08 4.09 -18.13
N VAL A 121 31.16 4.24 -16.81
CA VAL A 121 32.32 3.79 -16.03
C VAL A 121 32.10 2.44 -15.38
N ARG A 122 30.88 2.14 -14.92
CA ARG A 122 30.54 0.90 -14.21
C ARG A 122 29.34 0.22 -14.84
N HIS A 123 29.47 -1.08 -15.09
CA HIS A 123 28.37 -1.92 -15.57
C HIS A 123 27.37 -2.29 -14.46
N GLY A 124 27.74 -2.16 -13.19
CA GLY A 124 26.83 -2.33 -12.05
C GLY A 124 26.50 -0.99 -11.42
N VAL A 125 25.22 -0.57 -11.40
CA VAL A 125 24.81 0.73 -10.85
C VAL A 125 23.57 0.59 -9.95
N MET A 126 23.59 1.23 -8.78
CA MET A 126 22.45 1.29 -7.86
C MET A 126 21.87 2.70 -7.84
N LEU A 127 20.58 2.81 -8.15
CA LEU A 127 19.74 3.97 -7.88
C LEU A 127 19.19 3.83 -6.46
N VAL A 128 19.71 4.62 -5.54
CA VAL A 128 19.38 4.56 -4.11
C VAL A 128 18.51 5.75 -3.74
N GLY A 129 17.49 5.53 -2.93
CA GLY A 129 16.73 6.61 -2.33
C GLY A 129 15.31 6.17 -1.99
N PRO A 130 14.60 6.94 -1.16
CA PRO A 130 13.22 6.63 -0.78
C PRO A 130 12.25 6.52 -1.99
N THR A 131 11.15 5.82 -1.75
CA THR A 131 10.02 5.69 -2.66
C THR A 131 9.49 7.07 -3.08
N GLY A 132 9.19 7.26 -4.37
CA GLY A 132 8.64 8.52 -4.86
C GLY A 132 9.69 9.56 -5.27
N GLY A 133 10.99 9.32 -5.05
CA GLY A 133 12.06 10.22 -5.50
C GLY A 133 12.30 10.25 -7.02
N GLY A 134 11.51 9.54 -7.83
CA GLY A 134 11.66 9.58 -9.30
C GLY A 134 12.78 8.70 -9.88
N LYS A 135 13.32 7.73 -9.11
CA LYS A 135 14.33 6.76 -9.60
C LYS A 135 13.92 6.06 -10.89
N THR A 136 12.70 5.51 -10.92
CA THR A 136 12.15 4.87 -12.11
C THR A 136 12.07 5.84 -13.29
N THR A 137 11.73 7.10 -13.04
CA THR A 137 11.68 8.15 -14.05
C THR A 137 13.07 8.44 -14.61
N VAL A 138 14.11 8.51 -13.77
CA VAL A 138 15.50 8.80 -14.19
C VAL A 138 15.96 7.83 -15.27
N TYR A 139 15.89 6.52 -15.03
CA TYR A 139 16.36 5.56 -16.03
C TYR A 139 15.42 5.47 -17.25
N ARG A 140 14.10 5.67 -17.10
CA ARG A 140 13.15 5.69 -18.23
C ARG A 140 13.38 6.87 -19.16
N VAL A 141 13.68 8.04 -18.60
CA VAL A 141 14.05 9.23 -19.37
C VAL A 141 15.34 8.95 -20.13
N LEU A 142 16.36 8.39 -19.46
CA LEU A 142 17.63 8.08 -20.12
C LEU A 142 17.45 7.09 -21.30
N ILE A 143 16.64 6.04 -21.15
CA ILE A 143 16.32 5.09 -22.23
C ILE A 143 15.79 5.82 -23.46
N LYS A 144 14.81 6.71 -23.24
CA LYS A 144 14.14 7.42 -24.34
C LYS A 144 15.07 8.46 -24.99
N VAL A 145 15.89 9.14 -24.18
CA VAL A 145 16.93 10.06 -24.67
C VAL A 145 17.93 9.32 -25.55
N LEU A 146 18.49 8.19 -25.09
CA LEU A 146 19.47 7.42 -25.89
C LEU A 146 18.86 6.90 -27.20
N THR A 147 17.59 6.47 -27.15
CA THR A 147 16.86 6.02 -28.35
C THR A 147 16.65 7.17 -29.34
N ASN A 148 16.17 8.33 -28.87
CA ASN A 148 15.94 9.50 -29.72
C ASN A 148 17.24 10.03 -30.35
N LEU A 149 18.34 10.05 -29.58
CA LEU A 149 19.65 10.48 -30.08
C LEU A 149 20.21 9.50 -31.11
N HIS A 150 19.98 8.20 -30.92
CA HIS A 150 20.32 7.18 -31.91
C HIS A 150 19.56 7.38 -33.21
N GLU A 151 18.24 7.55 -33.14
CA GLU A 151 17.38 7.80 -34.30
C GLU A 151 17.73 9.11 -35.03
N ALA A 152 18.24 10.10 -34.30
CA ALA A 152 18.74 11.35 -34.86
C ALA A 152 20.11 11.23 -35.56
N GLY A 153 20.68 10.02 -35.65
CA GLY A 153 21.94 9.72 -36.34
C GLY A 153 23.19 10.12 -35.59
N LEU A 154 23.09 10.53 -34.32
CA LEU A 154 24.26 10.93 -33.50
C LEU A 154 25.09 9.75 -32.99
N SER A 155 24.61 8.53 -33.17
CA SER A 155 25.34 7.31 -32.84
C SER A 155 26.64 7.17 -33.63
N THR A 156 26.78 7.85 -34.77
CA THR A 156 28.05 7.92 -35.51
C THR A 156 29.09 8.83 -34.87
N GLU A 157 28.65 9.83 -34.10
CA GLU A 157 29.53 10.77 -33.39
C GLU A 157 29.87 10.26 -31.99
N VAL A 158 28.88 9.69 -31.30
CA VAL A 158 29.00 9.12 -29.95
C VAL A 158 28.48 7.68 -29.98
N PRO A 159 29.37 6.67 -30.08
CA PRO A 159 29.00 5.26 -30.19
C PRO A 159 28.11 4.75 -29.06
N GLU A 160 28.14 5.41 -27.90
CA GLU A 160 27.39 5.04 -26.71
C GLU A 160 25.89 5.35 -26.80
N TYR A 161 25.46 6.21 -27.74
CA TYR A 161 24.04 6.51 -28.01
C TYR A 161 23.37 5.36 -28.77
N GLN A 162 23.15 4.26 -28.07
CA GLN A 162 22.45 3.08 -28.55
C GLN A 162 21.10 2.91 -27.86
N PRO A 163 20.10 2.29 -28.53
CA PRO A 163 18.84 1.91 -27.91
C PRO A 163 19.06 0.98 -26.71
N VAL A 164 18.09 0.95 -25.79
CA VAL A 164 18.17 0.17 -24.56
C VAL A 164 17.03 -0.83 -24.46
N LYS A 165 17.35 -2.11 -24.30
CA LYS A 165 16.39 -3.17 -23.94
C LYS A 165 16.44 -3.40 -22.42
N THR A 166 15.28 -3.41 -21.78
CA THR A 166 15.18 -3.57 -20.31
C THR A 166 14.52 -4.88 -19.90
N TYR A 167 15.03 -5.47 -18.83
CA TYR A 167 14.47 -6.65 -18.17
C TYR A 167 14.35 -6.35 -16.68
N VAL A 168 13.13 -6.07 -16.21
CA VAL A 168 12.88 -5.71 -14.82
C VAL A 168 12.39 -6.91 -14.04
N LEU A 169 12.96 -7.15 -12.86
CA LEU A 169 12.51 -8.19 -11.93
C LEU A 169 12.59 -7.71 -10.47
N ASN A 170 11.78 -8.29 -9.59
CA ASN A 170 11.92 -8.10 -8.16
C ASN A 170 12.59 -9.33 -7.53
N PRO A 171 13.86 -9.23 -7.08
CA PRO A 171 14.60 -10.38 -6.56
C PRO A 171 13.98 -10.98 -5.30
N LYS A 172 13.15 -10.24 -4.58
CA LYS A 172 12.49 -10.68 -3.34
C LYS A 172 11.08 -11.22 -3.54
N ALA A 173 10.51 -11.08 -4.75
CA ALA A 173 9.24 -11.68 -5.12
C ALA A 173 9.35 -13.20 -5.34
N ILE A 174 10.56 -13.72 -5.55
CA ILE A 174 10.84 -15.15 -5.70
C ILE A 174 11.86 -15.59 -4.66
N THR A 175 12.04 -16.90 -4.53
CA THR A 175 13.05 -17.48 -3.64
C THR A 175 14.44 -17.40 -4.28
N MET A 176 15.48 -17.56 -3.46
CA MET A 176 16.86 -17.55 -3.94
C MET A 176 17.16 -18.65 -4.96
N GLY A 177 16.59 -19.85 -4.77
CA GLY A 177 16.69 -20.96 -5.73
C GLY A 177 16.03 -20.64 -7.07
N GLU A 178 14.85 -20.03 -7.06
CA GLU A 178 14.17 -19.59 -8.29
C GLU A 178 14.90 -18.42 -8.98
N LEU A 179 15.67 -17.61 -8.24
CA LEU A 179 16.42 -16.47 -8.79
C LEU A 179 17.68 -16.92 -9.54
N TYR A 180 18.51 -17.79 -8.92
CA TYR A 180 19.81 -18.22 -9.46
C TYR A 180 19.82 -19.60 -10.10
N GLY A 181 18.81 -20.42 -9.79
CA GLY A 181 18.75 -21.83 -10.12
C GLY A 181 19.11 -22.71 -8.93
N GLU A 182 18.47 -23.87 -8.85
CA GLU A 182 18.71 -24.85 -7.79
C GLU A 182 18.61 -26.27 -8.33
N VAL A 183 19.30 -27.20 -7.66
CA VAL A 183 19.14 -28.63 -7.93
C VAL A 183 17.90 -29.12 -7.20
N ASN A 184 16.94 -29.66 -7.95
CA ASN A 184 15.77 -30.28 -7.36
C ASN A 184 16.22 -31.51 -6.54
N LYS A 185 15.95 -31.50 -5.22
CA LYS A 185 16.40 -32.55 -4.30
C LYS A 185 15.80 -33.93 -4.58
N LEU A 186 14.65 -33.99 -5.28
CA LEU A 186 13.96 -35.23 -5.60
C LEU A 186 14.43 -35.81 -6.94
N THR A 187 14.51 -34.99 -7.99
CA THR A 187 14.89 -35.46 -9.34
C THR A 187 16.40 -35.40 -9.59
N LEU A 188 17.14 -34.67 -8.76
CA LEU A 188 18.55 -34.32 -8.94
C LEU A 188 18.84 -33.55 -10.24
N GLU A 189 17.80 -33.02 -10.89
CA GLU A 189 17.92 -32.20 -12.09
C GLU A 189 18.13 -30.73 -11.72
N TRP A 190 18.88 -30.02 -12.57
CA TRP A 190 19.07 -28.58 -12.46
C TRP A 190 17.83 -27.84 -12.93
N HIS A 191 17.23 -27.03 -12.05
CA HIS A 191 16.23 -26.05 -12.42
C HIS A 191 16.90 -24.69 -12.61
N ASP A 192 16.70 -24.07 -13.77
CA ASP A 192 17.34 -22.79 -14.09
C ASP A 192 16.69 -21.63 -13.32
N GLY A 193 17.48 -20.58 -13.05
CA GLY A 193 17.02 -19.40 -12.32
C GLY A 193 16.54 -18.29 -13.26
N LEU A 194 15.60 -17.47 -12.79
CA LEU A 194 15.09 -16.33 -13.56
C LEU A 194 16.19 -15.34 -13.96
N LEU A 195 17.03 -14.93 -13.00
CA LEU A 195 18.10 -13.96 -13.27
C LEU A 195 19.16 -14.57 -14.20
N ALA A 196 19.53 -15.83 -13.96
CA ALA A 196 20.47 -16.56 -14.79
C ALA A 196 19.97 -16.65 -16.25
N SER A 197 18.71 -17.00 -16.45
CA SER A 197 18.08 -17.08 -17.77
C SER A 197 18.05 -15.73 -18.49
N ILE A 198 17.68 -14.65 -17.79
CA ILE A 198 17.68 -13.29 -18.36
C ILE A 198 19.10 -12.89 -18.78
N VAL A 199 20.09 -13.05 -17.90
CA VAL A 199 21.49 -12.69 -18.18
C VAL A 199 22.06 -13.53 -19.33
N ARG A 200 21.72 -14.83 -19.40
CA ARG A 200 22.12 -15.68 -20.51
C ARG A 200 21.54 -15.17 -21.83
N ARG A 201 20.26 -14.79 -21.84
CA ARG A 201 19.59 -14.24 -23.01
C ARG A 201 20.19 -12.92 -23.47
N THR A 202 20.53 -12.02 -22.54
CA THR A 202 21.14 -10.71 -22.90
C THR A 202 22.56 -10.85 -23.43
N CYS A 203 23.34 -11.82 -22.94
CA CYS A 203 24.69 -12.08 -23.45
C CYS A 203 24.73 -12.77 -24.81
N VAL A 204 23.64 -13.43 -25.22
CA VAL A 204 23.52 -14.07 -26.55
C VAL A 204 23.09 -13.06 -27.62
N ASP A 205 22.47 -11.94 -27.23
CA ASP A 205 22.09 -10.89 -28.18
C ASP A 205 23.35 -10.24 -28.78
N LEU A 206 23.49 -10.33 -30.11
CA LEU A 206 24.64 -9.82 -30.86
C LEU A 206 24.46 -8.36 -31.30
N THR A 207 23.33 -7.71 -30.96
CA THR A 207 23.13 -6.28 -31.21
C THR A 207 24.03 -5.43 -30.33
N GLU A 208 24.43 -4.26 -30.82
CA GLU A 208 25.16 -3.24 -30.04
C GLU A 208 24.24 -2.47 -29.06
N ASP A 209 22.94 -2.77 -29.04
CA ASP A 209 21.96 -2.24 -28.09
C ASP A 209 22.39 -2.50 -26.63
N HIS A 210 22.21 -1.50 -25.77
CA HIS A 210 22.39 -1.69 -24.34
C HIS A 210 21.33 -2.63 -23.78
N GLN A 211 21.75 -3.59 -22.94
CA GLN A 211 20.88 -4.56 -22.29
C GLN A 211 20.89 -4.30 -20.78
N TRP A 212 19.80 -3.79 -20.24
CA TRP A 212 19.71 -3.44 -18.81
C TRP A 212 18.90 -4.48 -18.05
N VAL A 213 19.54 -5.16 -17.11
CA VAL A 213 18.89 -6.07 -16.17
C VAL A 213 18.65 -5.32 -14.86
N ILE A 214 17.39 -4.97 -14.59
CA ILE A 214 16.99 -4.11 -13.48
C ILE A 214 16.40 -4.98 -12.36
N CYS A 215 17.10 -5.02 -11.22
CA CYS A 215 16.62 -5.58 -9.97
C CYS A 215 15.91 -4.48 -9.16
N ASP A 216 14.59 -4.41 -9.24
CA ASP A 216 13.78 -3.48 -8.47
C ASP A 216 13.24 -4.17 -7.21
N GLY A 217 13.87 -3.92 -6.06
CA GLY A 217 13.48 -4.53 -4.80
C GLY A 217 14.50 -4.29 -3.69
N PRO A 218 14.20 -4.70 -2.45
CA PRO A 218 15.17 -4.61 -1.35
C PRO A 218 16.40 -5.47 -1.62
N VAL A 219 17.58 -4.92 -1.31
CA VAL A 219 18.85 -5.64 -1.33
C VAL A 219 19.14 -6.20 0.05
N ASP A 220 19.50 -7.47 0.10
CA ASP A 220 20.02 -8.12 1.30
C ASP A 220 21.29 -8.89 0.98
N ALA A 221 22.07 -9.19 2.03
CA ALA A 221 23.36 -9.84 1.91
C ALA A 221 23.29 -11.25 1.28
N LEU A 222 22.18 -11.98 1.40
CA LEU A 222 22.13 -13.38 0.96
C LEU A 222 22.13 -13.50 -0.56
N TRP A 223 21.30 -12.72 -1.24
CA TRP A 223 21.22 -12.84 -2.70
C TRP A 223 22.28 -11.99 -3.41
N ILE A 224 22.59 -10.79 -2.91
CA ILE A 224 23.51 -9.88 -3.61
C ILE A 224 24.96 -10.37 -3.58
N GLU A 225 25.35 -11.18 -2.60
CA GLU A 225 26.72 -11.68 -2.50
C GLU A 225 27.11 -12.59 -3.66
N ASN A 226 26.15 -13.37 -4.19
CA ASN A 226 26.34 -14.19 -5.39
C ASN A 226 26.60 -13.35 -6.65
N MET A 227 26.31 -12.03 -6.61
CA MET A 227 26.57 -11.11 -7.71
C MET A 227 27.95 -10.47 -7.66
N ASN A 228 28.72 -10.69 -6.59
CA ASN A 228 29.98 -9.98 -6.39
C ASN A 228 31.00 -10.18 -7.52
N THR A 229 31.06 -11.38 -8.12
CA THR A 229 31.98 -11.69 -9.23
C THR A 229 31.50 -11.14 -10.57
N VAL A 230 30.19 -10.87 -10.71
CA VAL A 230 29.66 -10.23 -11.91
C VAL A 230 29.72 -8.71 -11.82
N LEU A 231 29.68 -8.14 -10.61
CA LEU A 231 29.75 -6.71 -10.36
C LEU A 231 31.19 -6.16 -10.28
N ASP A 232 32.19 -7.02 -10.18
CA ASP A 232 33.60 -6.61 -10.25
C ASP A 232 34.13 -6.63 -11.70
N ASP A 233 35.43 -6.35 -11.87
CA ASP A 233 36.10 -6.27 -13.16
C ASP A 233 36.08 -7.60 -13.94
N ASN A 234 35.78 -8.74 -13.29
CA ASN A 234 35.70 -10.03 -13.97
C ASN A 234 34.47 -10.15 -14.87
N LYS A 235 33.40 -9.39 -14.56
CA LYS A 235 32.12 -9.40 -15.29
C LYS A 235 31.57 -10.82 -15.51
N MET A 236 31.70 -11.70 -14.51
CA MET A 236 31.36 -13.12 -14.63
C MET A 236 30.34 -13.55 -13.57
N LEU A 237 29.16 -13.97 -14.02
CA LEU A 237 28.15 -14.60 -13.17
C LEU A 237 28.48 -16.09 -13.01
N CYS A 238 28.70 -16.52 -11.77
CA CYS A 238 29.01 -17.90 -11.42
C CYS A 238 27.79 -18.53 -10.74
N LEU A 239 27.27 -19.61 -11.33
CA LEU A 239 26.12 -20.34 -10.81
C LEU A 239 26.56 -21.61 -10.05
N ALA A 240 25.66 -22.14 -9.22
CA ALA A 240 25.94 -23.32 -8.38
C ALA A 240 26.20 -24.59 -9.20
N ASN A 241 25.66 -24.69 -10.43
CA ASN A 241 25.96 -25.76 -11.39
C ASN A 241 27.33 -25.61 -12.07
N SER A 242 28.18 -24.68 -11.61
CA SER A 242 29.47 -24.33 -12.22
C SER A 242 29.40 -23.67 -13.60
N GLU A 243 28.21 -23.29 -14.07
CA GLU A 243 28.05 -22.45 -15.25
C GLU A 243 28.63 -21.05 -14.99
N ARG A 244 29.38 -20.54 -15.96
CA ARG A 244 30.03 -19.23 -15.90
C ARG A 244 29.61 -18.40 -17.09
N ILE A 245 28.82 -17.36 -16.84
CA ILE A 245 28.29 -16.48 -17.88
C ILE A 245 29.07 -15.16 -17.80
N LYS A 246 29.84 -14.84 -18.86
CA LYS A 246 30.58 -13.58 -18.95
C LYS A 246 29.70 -12.51 -19.61
N LEU A 247 29.57 -11.36 -18.96
CA LEU A 247 28.83 -10.22 -19.51
C LEU A 247 29.58 -9.60 -20.68
N THR A 248 28.84 -9.18 -21.70
CA THR A 248 29.36 -8.30 -22.76
C THR A 248 29.42 -6.86 -22.26
N ASN A 249 30.07 -5.97 -23.02
CA ASN A 249 30.20 -4.55 -22.63
C ASN A 249 28.88 -3.76 -22.72
N HIS A 250 27.87 -4.29 -23.41
CA HIS A 250 26.56 -3.67 -23.57
C HIS A 250 25.57 -4.07 -22.45
N VAL A 251 25.93 -5.06 -21.61
CA VAL A 251 25.06 -5.53 -20.51
C VAL A 251 25.36 -4.74 -19.23
N HIS A 252 24.30 -4.15 -18.66
CA HIS A 252 24.35 -3.40 -17.41
C HIS A 252 23.43 -4.03 -16.37
N MET A 253 23.91 -4.12 -15.14
CA MET A 253 23.18 -4.59 -13.96
C MET A 253 22.74 -3.38 -13.14
N LEU A 254 21.44 -3.15 -13.06
CA LEU A 254 20.86 -2.00 -12.37
C LEU A 254 20.10 -2.45 -11.14
N PHE A 255 20.15 -1.65 -10.07
CA PHE A 255 19.42 -1.90 -8.84
C PHE A 255 18.61 -0.68 -8.45
N GLU A 256 17.29 -0.82 -8.29
CA GLU A 256 16.43 0.23 -7.74
C GLU A 256 16.05 -0.11 -6.30
N VAL A 257 16.72 0.56 -5.35
CA VAL A 257 16.64 0.24 -3.92
C VAL A 257 16.18 1.45 -3.11
N GLN A 258 15.56 1.17 -1.97
CA GLN A 258 15.18 2.21 -1.01
C GLN A 258 16.38 2.68 -0.19
N ASP A 259 17.09 1.72 0.39
CA ASP A 259 18.25 1.89 1.25
C ASP A 259 19.19 0.69 1.08
N LEU A 260 20.36 0.77 1.71
CA LEU A 260 21.41 -0.26 1.67
C LEU A 260 21.83 -0.69 3.08
N ALA A 261 20.94 -0.56 4.07
CA ALA A 261 21.25 -0.82 5.48
C ALA A 261 21.72 -2.26 5.75
N VAL A 262 21.35 -3.19 4.87
CA VAL A 262 21.64 -4.63 4.98
C VAL A 262 22.71 -5.07 3.96
N ALA A 263 23.20 -4.17 3.11
CA ALA A 263 24.21 -4.49 2.12
C ALA A 263 25.63 -4.45 2.74
N SER A 264 26.51 -5.35 2.29
CA SER A 264 27.91 -5.30 2.72
C SER A 264 28.65 -4.11 2.08
N PRO A 265 29.58 -3.43 2.77
CA PRO A 265 30.40 -2.38 2.18
C PRO A 265 31.20 -2.87 0.95
N ALA A 266 31.55 -4.16 0.93
CA ALA A 266 32.21 -4.77 -0.22
C ALA A 266 31.32 -4.76 -1.47
N THR A 267 30.02 -5.02 -1.34
CA THR A 267 29.03 -4.92 -2.42
C THR A 267 28.86 -3.47 -2.86
N VAL A 268 28.71 -2.54 -1.91
CA VAL A 268 28.55 -1.11 -2.18
C VAL A 268 29.74 -0.57 -2.97
N SER A 269 30.97 -0.96 -2.61
CA SER A 269 32.20 -0.51 -3.29
C SER A 269 32.28 -0.89 -4.77
N ARG A 270 31.62 -1.98 -5.18
CA ARG A 270 31.67 -2.55 -6.55
C ARG A 270 30.67 -1.88 -7.49
N CYS A 271 29.55 -1.39 -6.99
CA CYS A 271 28.53 -0.73 -7.81
C CYS A 271 28.71 0.79 -7.87
N GLY A 272 28.36 1.41 -8.99
CA GLY A 272 28.16 2.85 -9.07
C GLY A 272 26.95 3.25 -8.23
N MET A 273 27.04 4.37 -7.52
CA MET A 273 25.97 4.82 -6.63
C MET A 273 25.44 6.15 -7.14
N VAL A 274 24.13 6.20 -7.34
CA VAL A 274 23.42 7.45 -7.64
C VAL A 274 22.30 7.57 -6.63
N PHE A 275 22.47 8.49 -5.68
CA PHE A 275 21.47 8.81 -4.68
C PHE A 275 20.48 9.82 -5.27
N VAL A 276 19.19 9.50 -5.19
CA VAL A 276 18.10 10.34 -5.66
C VAL A 276 17.29 10.80 -4.45
N ASP A 277 17.49 12.08 -4.11
CA ASP A 277 16.86 12.72 -2.97
C ASP A 277 15.48 13.30 -3.38
N PRO A 278 14.35 12.86 -2.77
CA PRO A 278 13.04 13.45 -3.05
C PRO A 278 12.93 14.92 -2.68
N GLU A 279 13.72 15.41 -1.71
CA GLU A 279 13.67 16.81 -1.30
C GLU A 279 14.07 17.76 -2.45
N GLU A 280 14.84 17.27 -3.42
CA GLU A 280 15.27 18.03 -4.59
C GLU A 280 14.16 18.24 -5.63
N LEU A 281 13.05 17.51 -5.54
CA LEU A 281 11.93 17.63 -6.50
C LEU A 281 11.03 18.86 -6.25
N GLY A 282 11.21 19.61 -5.16
CA GLY A 282 10.43 20.82 -4.87
C GLY A 282 9.04 20.56 -4.27
N TRP A 283 8.15 21.58 -4.28
CA TRP A 283 6.87 21.74 -3.55
C TRP A 283 6.12 20.45 -3.12
N MET A 284 6.63 19.79 -2.09
CA MET A 284 6.03 19.33 -0.82
C MET A 284 7.01 18.29 -0.24
N PRO A 285 7.41 18.40 1.04
CA PRO A 285 8.33 17.44 1.66
C PRO A 285 7.66 16.05 1.72
N TYR A 286 8.07 15.15 0.83
CA TYR A 286 7.45 13.83 0.71
C TYR A 286 7.98 12.87 1.78
N VAL A 287 7.22 12.74 2.87
CA VAL A 287 7.08 11.41 3.48
C VAL A 287 6.26 10.55 2.50
N GLN A 288 6.50 9.25 2.43
CA GLN A 288 5.96 8.37 1.38
C GLN A 288 4.43 8.17 1.45
N VAL A 289 3.82 8.47 2.60
CA VAL A 289 2.37 8.42 2.85
C VAL A 289 1.59 9.56 2.15
N PRO A 290 2.12 10.80 2.05
CA PRO A 290 1.59 11.89 1.22
C PRO A 290 1.33 11.62 -0.27
N ILE A 291 2.16 10.84 -0.99
CA ILE A 291 1.95 10.63 -2.45
C ILE A 291 0.67 9.84 -2.73
N ALA A 292 0.46 8.75 -1.99
CA ALA A 292 -0.75 7.94 -2.09
C ALA A 292 -2.00 8.79 -1.82
N ARG A 293 -1.91 9.70 -0.85
CA ARG A 293 -2.98 10.65 -0.49
C ARG A 293 -3.30 11.62 -1.62
N ILE A 294 -2.29 12.25 -2.21
CA ILE A 294 -2.46 13.17 -3.35
C ILE A 294 -3.01 12.41 -4.57
N GLN A 295 -2.47 11.22 -4.88
CA GLN A 295 -2.99 10.37 -5.96
C GLN A 295 -4.46 10.02 -5.74
N THR A 296 -4.83 9.67 -4.50
CA THR A 296 -6.22 9.39 -4.13
C THR A 296 -7.12 10.62 -4.31
N MET A 297 -6.66 11.79 -3.87
CA MET A 297 -7.38 13.05 -4.08
C MET A 297 -7.61 13.32 -5.59
N CYS A 298 -6.55 13.26 -6.39
CA CYS A 298 -6.66 13.45 -7.84
C CYS A 298 -7.58 12.43 -8.49
N LYS A 299 -7.52 11.16 -8.06
CA LYS A 299 -8.36 10.09 -8.61
C LYS A 299 -9.83 10.25 -8.21
N LEU A 300 -10.12 10.62 -6.96
CA LEU A 300 -11.48 10.92 -6.52
C LEU A 300 -12.06 12.09 -7.29
N LEU A 301 -11.27 13.15 -7.49
CA LEU A 301 -11.67 14.30 -8.29
C LEU A 301 -11.94 13.89 -9.75
N GLU A 302 -11.05 13.12 -10.37
CA GLU A 302 -11.24 12.59 -11.73
C GLU A 302 -12.54 11.77 -11.82
N VAL A 303 -12.79 10.86 -10.88
CA VAL A 303 -13.98 10.01 -10.88
C VAL A 303 -15.25 10.83 -10.73
N LEU A 304 -15.24 11.82 -9.84
CA LEU A 304 -16.37 12.72 -9.62
C LEU A 304 -16.66 13.53 -10.89
N LEU A 305 -15.63 14.08 -11.54
CA LEU A 305 -15.76 14.93 -12.72
C LEU A 305 -15.99 14.16 -14.03
N THR A 306 -15.76 12.85 -14.05
CA THR A 306 -16.03 11.97 -15.20
C THR A 306 -17.27 11.10 -15.00
N HIS A 307 -17.98 11.27 -13.88
CA HIS A 307 -19.16 10.48 -13.56
C HIS A 307 -20.30 10.70 -14.58
N PRO A 308 -21.06 9.64 -14.94
CA PRO A 308 -22.30 9.81 -15.71
C PRO A 308 -23.28 10.72 -14.93
N GLY A 309 -23.53 11.92 -15.44
CA GLY A 309 -24.32 12.96 -14.73
C GLY A 309 -23.53 14.23 -14.41
N CYS A 310 -22.19 14.20 -14.48
CA CYS A 310 -21.38 15.40 -14.39
C CYS A 310 -21.67 16.32 -15.60
N PRO A 311 -21.90 17.63 -15.39
CA PRO A 311 -22.07 18.55 -16.50
C PRO A 311 -20.82 18.62 -17.39
N PRO A 312 -20.99 18.90 -18.69
CA PRO A 312 -19.85 19.09 -19.58
C PRO A 312 -19.00 20.27 -19.13
N MET A 313 -17.67 20.14 -19.24
CA MET A 313 -16.70 21.19 -18.88
C MET A 313 -16.83 22.47 -19.71
N SER A 314 -17.68 22.48 -20.74
CA SER A 314 -18.02 23.64 -21.56
C SER A 314 -19.11 24.53 -20.97
N LEU A 315 -19.64 24.21 -19.78
CA LEU A 315 -20.67 25.01 -19.12
C LEU A 315 -20.14 26.39 -18.65
N GLU A 316 -21.06 27.32 -18.44
CA GLU A 316 -20.74 28.64 -17.89
C GLU A 316 -20.00 28.52 -16.55
N LYS A 317 -18.91 29.30 -16.40
CA LYS A 317 -18.05 29.29 -15.21
C LYS A 317 -18.83 29.40 -13.89
N GLN A 318 -19.87 30.24 -13.85
CA GLN A 318 -20.69 30.43 -12.64
C GLN A 318 -21.43 29.16 -12.17
N LYS A 319 -21.77 28.26 -13.08
CA LYS A 319 -22.45 26.99 -12.75
C LYS A 319 -21.44 25.86 -12.51
N LEU A 320 -20.27 25.95 -13.14
CA LEU A 320 -19.21 24.95 -13.03
C LEU A 320 -18.37 25.12 -11.75
N ASN A 321 -18.06 26.37 -11.37
CA ASN A 321 -17.23 26.68 -10.21
C ASN A 321 -17.71 26.00 -8.90
N PRO A 322 -19.01 26.04 -8.55
CA PRO A 322 -19.48 25.38 -7.34
C PRO A 322 -19.28 23.86 -7.36
N ILE A 323 -19.45 23.24 -8.53
CA ILE A 323 -19.31 21.79 -8.72
C ILE A 323 -17.85 21.37 -8.58
N LEU A 324 -16.93 22.14 -9.18
CA LEU A 324 -15.50 21.92 -9.03
C LEU A 324 -15.05 22.12 -7.59
N ALA A 325 -15.51 23.19 -6.94
CA ALA A 325 -15.18 23.51 -5.55
C ALA A 325 -15.65 22.41 -4.59
N MET A 326 -16.93 22.00 -4.64
CA MET A 326 -17.44 20.94 -3.77
C MET A 326 -16.75 19.58 -4.02
N SER A 327 -16.48 19.26 -5.29
CA SER A 327 -15.78 18.02 -5.65
C SER A 327 -14.33 18.02 -5.16
N PHE A 328 -13.66 19.18 -5.24
CA PHE A 328 -12.30 19.36 -4.73
C PHE A 328 -12.25 19.21 -3.22
N VAL A 329 -13.17 19.84 -2.48
CA VAL A 329 -13.26 19.71 -1.01
C VAL A 329 -13.51 18.27 -0.60
N PHE A 330 -14.44 17.57 -1.26
CA PHE A 330 -14.69 16.16 -1.00
C PHE A 330 -13.46 15.29 -1.27
N ALA A 331 -12.82 15.48 -2.43
CA ALA A 331 -11.62 14.76 -2.81
C ALA A 331 -10.44 15.04 -1.85
N MET A 332 -10.31 16.28 -1.35
CA MET A 332 -9.30 16.66 -0.38
C MET A 332 -9.55 15.99 0.97
N THR A 333 -10.79 16.01 1.45
CA THR A 333 -11.20 15.38 2.71
C THR A 333 -10.90 13.89 2.69
N TRP A 334 -11.39 13.17 1.68
CA TRP A 334 -11.23 11.72 1.57
C TRP A 334 -9.87 11.27 1.06
N GLY A 335 -9.19 12.08 0.23
CA GLY A 335 -7.88 11.76 -0.32
C GLY A 335 -6.74 12.04 0.65
N LEU A 336 -6.71 13.22 1.29
CA LEU A 336 -5.63 13.59 2.21
C LEU A 336 -5.85 13.06 3.62
N ALA A 337 -7.09 13.10 4.11
CA ALA A 337 -7.43 12.72 5.47
C ALA A 337 -8.14 11.36 5.59
N GLY A 338 -8.39 10.66 4.48
CA GLY A 338 -8.93 9.28 4.49
C GLY A 338 -8.13 8.28 5.34
N PRO A 339 -6.79 8.36 5.45
CA PRO A 339 -6.02 7.51 6.36
C PRO A 339 -6.12 7.87 7.84
N SER A 340 -6.76 8.99 8.21
CA SER A 340 -6.88 9.46 9.59
C SER A 340 -7.97 8.70 10.35
N ILE A 341 -7.74 8.48 11.64
CA ILE A 341 -8.69 7.85 12.55
C ILE A 341 -9.58 8.95 13.18
N ASP A 342 -10.79 8.56 13.60
CA ASP A 342 -11.88 9.36 14.17
C ASP A 342 -11.42 10.51 15.10
N ALA A 343 -10.43 10.27 15.96
CA ALA A 343 -9.96 11.26 16.94
C ALA A 343 -9.45 12.59 16.33
N ASN A 344 -9.10 12.60 15.04
CA ASN A 344 -8.61 13.80 14.35
C ASN A 344 -9.66 14.41 13.40
N TRP A 345 -10.85 13.81 13.28
CA TRP A 345 -11.84 14.23 12.29
C TRP A 345 -12.34 15.66 12.52
N ASP A 346 -12.60 16.04 13.77
CA ASP A 346 -13.04 17.40 14.14
C ASP A 346 -11.98 18.47 13.79
N MET A 347 -10.71 18.18 14.09
CA MET A 347 -9.61 19.08 13.77
C MET A 347 -9.45 19.26 12.26
N ILE A 348 -9.59 18.19 11.49
CA ILE A 348 -9.47 18.20 10.03
C ILE A 348 -10.66 18.91 9.39
N ASP A 349 -11.88 18.64 9.88
CA ASP A 349 -13.10 19.32 9.44
C ASP A 349 -12.98 20.84 9.63
N ALA A 350 -12.57 21.28 10.83
CA ALA A 350 -12.32 22.69 11.12
C ALA A 350 -11.22 23.29 10.23
N PHE A 351 -10.13 22.56 10.00
CA PHE A 351 -9.04 23.02 9.12
C PHE A 351 -9.52 23.21 7.67
N ILE A 352 -10.25 22.24 7.11
CA ILE A 352 -10.76 22.30 5.74
C ILE A 352 -11.77 23.45 5.62
N ARG A 353 -12.69 23.61 6.58
CA ARG A 353 -13.64 24.73 6.58
C ARG A 353 -12.93 26.07 6.58
N ASN A 354 -11.94 26.25 7.45
CA ASN A 354 -11.14 27.48 7.50
C ASN A 354 -10.38 27.75 6.19
N LEU A 355 -9.91 26.70 5.50
CA LEU A 355 -9.21 26.84 4.22
C LEU A 355 -10.13 27.32 3.09
N PHE A 356 -11.42 27.00 3.16
CA PHE A 356 -12.41 27.34 2.13
C PHE A 356 -13.46 28.36 2.61
N ASP A 357 -13.23 29.02 3.74
CA ASP A 357 -14.17 30.01 4.31
C ASP A 357 -14.41 31.17 3.33
N ASP A 358 -13.34 31.62 2.66
CA ASP A 358 -13.40 32.66 1.62
C ASP A 358 -14.04 32.18 0.31
N LEU A 359 -14.23 30.85 0.14
CA LEU A 359 -14.69 30.23 -1.11
C LEU A 359 -16.16 29.80 -1.00
N GLY A 360 -17.06 30.79 -1.00
CA GLY A 360 -18.52 30.58 -0.91
C GLY A 360 -19.10 29.66 -2.01
N ASP A 361 -18.39 29.47 -3.13
CA ASP A 361 -18.75 28.53 -4.19
C ASP A 361 -18.75 27.07 -3.74
N ALA A 362 -17.97 26.70 -2.71
CA ALA A 362 -17.90 25.31 -2.23
C ALA A 362 -19.19 24.81 -1.57
N ARG A 363 -20.09 25.71 -1.17
CA ARG A 363 -21.41 25.41 -0.56
C ARG A 363 -21.34 24.34 0.53
N LEU A 364 -20.41 24.52 1.47
CA LEU A 364 -20.19 23.57 2.55
C LEU A 364 -21.45 23.44 3.43
N PRO A 365 -21.74 22.23 3.96
CA PRO A 365 -22.86 22.02 4.87
C PRO A 365 -22.71 22.87 6.13
N GLN A 366 -23.74 23.65 6.49
CA GLN A 366 -23.76 24.48 7.69
C GLN A 366 -24.00 23.68 8.98
N HIS A 367 -24.62 22.50 8.85
CA HIS A 367 -24.92 21.59 9.96
C HIS A 367 -24.33 20.21 9.66
N GLY A 368 -23.71 19.59 10.67
CA GLY A 368 -23.01 18.31 10.53
C GLY A 368 -21.56 18.48 10.05
N ASP A 369 -20.80 17.39 10.17
CA ASP A 369 -19.41 17.31 9.70
C ASP A 369 -19.32 17.01 8.19
N LEU A 370 -18.18 17.34 7.58
CA LEU A 370 -17.90 17.05 6.17
C LEU A 370 -17.83 15.55 5.88
N TRP A 371 -17.50 14.74 6.90
CA TRP A 371 -17.41 13.29 6.81
C TRP A 371 -18.77 12.64 6.55
N SER A 372 -19.84 13.25 7.05
CA SER A 372 -21.23 12.78 6.96
C SER A 372 -21.92 13.17 5.65
N CYS A 373 -21.20 13.81 4.73
CA CYS A 373 -21.72 14.23 3.44
C CYS A 373 -21.03 13.55 2.25
N TYR A 374 -21.77 13.43 1.16
CA TYR A 374 -21.28 13.03 -0.15
C TYR A 374 -21.66 14.07 -1.21
N VAL A 375 -20.92 14.09 -2.32
CA VAL A 375 -21.25 14.95 -3.44
C VAL A 375 -22.25 14.25 -4.34
N ASP A 376 -23.48 14.75 -4.36
CA ASP A 376 -24.50 14.33 -5.30
C ASP A 376 -24.36 15.15 -6.59
N MET A 377 -24.01 14.46 -7.68
CA MET A 377 -23.84 15.10 -8.99
C MET A 377 -25.17 15.41 -9.67
N ASP A 378 -26.24 14.69 -9.33
CA ASP A 378 -27.56 14.90 -9.91
C ASP A 378 -28.20 16.15 -9.29
N THR A 379 -28.14 16.29 -7.96
CA THR A 379 -28.66 17.47 -7.26
C THR A 379 -27.64 18.61 -7.09
N ARG A 380 -26.37 18.38 -7.44
CA ARG A 380 -25.26 19.35 -7.43
C ARG A 380 -25.06 20.02 -6.06
N ARG A 381 -25.10 19.22 -5.01
CA ARG A 381 -24.90 19.64 -3.62
C ARG A 381 -24.22 18.56 -2.80
N MET A 382 -23.70 18.94 -1.64
CA MET A 382 -23.32 17.99 -0.61
C MET A 382 -24.57 17.53 0.15
N ASP A 383 -24.86 16.24 0.14
CA ASP A 383 -26.01 15.62 0.80
C ASP A 383 -25.57 14.60 1.85
N SER A 384 -26.42 14.33 2.86
CA SER A 384 -26.14 13.38 3.94
C SER A 384 -26.13 11.93 3.43
N TRP A 385 -25.15 11.12 3.86
CA TRP A 385 -25.11 9.68 3.56
C TRP A 385 -26.35 8.93 4.07
N GLU A 386 -27.10 9.48 5.03
CA GLU A 386 -28.34 8.90 5.53
C GLU A 386 -29.37 8.66 4.41
N LYS A 387 -29.36 9.49 3.36
CA LYS A 387 -30.24 9.33 2.20
C LYS A 387 -29.95 8.06 1.38
N MET A 388 -28.73 7.52 1.48
CA MET A 388 -28.32 6.29 0.81
C MET A 388 -28.51 5.05 1.68
N LEU A 389 -28.94 5.18 2.94
CA LEU A 389 -29.15 4.03 3.81
C LEU A 389 -30.30 3.16 3.29
N GLY A 390 -29.94 1.96 2.83
CA GLY A 390 -30.91 0.91 2.53
C GLY A 390 -31.50 0.29 3.80
N GLY A 391 -32.73 -0.20 3.73
CA GLY A 391 -33.33 -0.94 4.84
C GLY A 391 -32.86 -2.40 4.92
N PHE A 392 -32.54 -2.88 6.12
CA PHE A 392 -32.14 -4.27 6.41
C PHE A 392 -33.35 -5.19 6.59
N THR A 393 -33.25 -6.45 6.15
CA THR A 393 -34.24 -7.51 6.44
C THR A 393 -33.53 -8.74 6.98
N TYR A 394 -33.96 -9.22 8.14
CA TYR A 394 -33.39 -10.41 8.75
C TYR A 394 -33.84 -11.68 8.01
N SER A 395 -32.91 -12.61 7.77
CA SER A 395 -33.20 -13.95 7.24
C SER A 395 -32.46 -15.02 8.02
N ARG A 396 -33.18 -16.07 8.47
CA ARG A 396 -32.56 -17.23 9.15
C ARG A 396 -31.67 -18.07 8.24
N SER A 397 -31.80 -17.93 6.91
CA SER A 397 -31.02 -18.73 5.94
C SER A 397 -29.57 -18.24 5.79
N ILE A 398 -29.30 -16.98 6.16
CA ILE A 398 -27.97 -16.37 6.01
C ILE A 398 -27.19 -16.64 7.30
N PRO A 399 -25.94 -17.14 7.22
CA PRO A 399 -25.10 -17.26 8.41
C PRO A 399 -24.90 -15.91 9.09
N PHE A 400 -24.91 -15.87 10.42
CA PHE A 400 -24.86 -14.63 11.19
C PHE A 400 -23.66 -13.71 10.83
N PHE A 401 -22.47 -14.29 10.64
CA PHE A 401 -21.27 -13.52 10.28
C PHE A 401 -21.24 -13.03 8.82
N ASP A 402 -22.17 -13.52 8.00
CA ASP A 402 -22.35 -13.08 6.61
C ASP A 402 -23.50 -12.06 6.48
N MET A 403 -24.24 -11.78 7.56
CA MET A 403 -25.28 -10.75 7.58
C MET A 403 -24.65 -9.36 7.60
N ILE A 404 -24.96 -8.56 6.57
CA ILE A 404 -24.51 -7.18 6.47
C ILE A 404 -25.68 -6.27 6.83
N VAL A 405 -25.57 -5.57 7.95
CA VAL A 405 -26.49 -4.49 8.31
C VAL A 405 -25.94 -3.19 7.72
N PRO A 406 -26.67 -2.51 6.82
CA PRO A 406 -26.25 -1.22 6.29
C PRO A 406 -26.13 -0.19 7.42
N THR A 407 -24.93 0.37 7.58
CA THR A 407 -24.62 1.52 8.44
C THR A 407 -24.04 2.66 7.62
N MET A 408 -23.96 3.85 8.23
CA MET A 408 -23.31 5.02 7.64
C MET A 408 -21.91 4.70 7.13
N ASP A 409 -21.11 3.97 7.91
CA ASP A 409 -19.76 3.57 7.53
C ASP A 409 -19.77 2.62 6.33
N THR A 410 -20.64 1.59 6.34
CA THR A 410 -20.70 0.65 5.21
C THR A 410 -21.06 1.35 3.89
N VAL A 411 -21.98 2.32 3.93
CA VAL A 411 -22.41 3.09 2.76
C VAL A 411 -21.28 4.02 2.29
N ARG A 412 -20.68 4.77 3.20
CA ARG A 412 -19.63 5.75 2.93
C ARG A 412 -18.36 5.09 2.36
N TYR A 413 -17.82 4.09 3.06
CA TYR A 413 -16.61 3.38 2.60
C TYR A 413 -16.90 2.52 1.37
N GLY A 414 -18.11 1.95 1.26
CA GLY A 414 -18.55 1.24 0.07
C GLY A 414 -18.62 2.15 -1.15
N TYR A 415 -19.20 3.35 -1.01
CA TYR A 415 -19.24 4.36 -2.08
C TYR A 415 -17.83 4.71 -2.56
N LEU A 416 -16.92 5.06 -1.64
CA LEU A 416 -15.54 5.43 -1.98
C LEU A 416 -14.82 4.28 -2.70
N MET A 417 -14.97 3.06 -2.19
CA MET A 417 -14.39 1.86 -2.78
C MET A 417 -14.92 1.63 -4.21
N THR A 418 -16.24 1.70 -4.42
CA THR A 418 -16.86 1.58 -5.74
C THR A 418 -16.32 2.61 -6.72
N LYS A 419 -16.26 3.89 -6.31
CA LYS A 419 -15.75 4.99 -7.16
C LYS A 419 -14.28 4.78 -7.53
N LEU A 420 -13.42 4.45 -6.56
CA LEU A 420 -11.99 4.22 -6.79
C LEU A 420 -11.74 3.00 -7.67
N LEU A 421 -12.44 1.89 -7.44
CA LEU A 421 -12.30 0.67 -8.24
C LEU A 421 -12.80 0.85 -9.68
N ALA A 422 -13.88 1.61 -9.89
CA ALA A 422 -14.33 1.96 -11.23
C ALA A 422 -13.23 2.68 -12.04
N ALA A 423 -12.44 3.49 -11.33
CA ALA A 423 -11.28 4.21 -11.82
C ALA A 423 -10.00 3.35 -11.96
N LYS A 424 -10.07 2.04 -11.70
CA LYS A 424 -8.95 1.10 -11.64
C LYS A 424 -7.91 1.43 -10.56
N GLN A 425 -8.30 2.18 -9.53
CA GLN A 425 -7.43 2.50 -8.40
C GLN A 425 -7.60 1.44 -7.31
N SER A 426 -6.47 0.94 -6.79
CA SER A 426 -6.49 -0.08 -5.74
C SER A 426 -6.84 0.55 -4.40
N VAL A 427 -7.61 -0.16 -3.56
CA VAL A 427 -8.12 0.37 -2.27
C VAL A 427 -7.62 -0.48 -1.11
N LEU A 428 -7.06 0.15 -0.08
CA LEU A 428 -6.59 -0.49 1.15
C LEU A 428 -7.39 0.03 2.36
N PHE A 429 -8.16 -0.85 2.99
CA PHE A 429 -8.79 -0.55 4.27
C PHE A 429 -7.84 -0.83 5.44
N THR A 430 -7.65 0.17 6.31
CA THR A 430 -6.91 0.03 7.57
C THR A 430 -7.81 0.32 8.76
N GLY A 431 -7.43 -0.13 9.95
CA GLY A 431 -8.22 0.05 11.17
C GLY A 431 -8.08 -1.10 12.14
N LEU A 432 -8.60 -0.96 13.35
CA LEU A 432 -8.51 -1.98 14.40
C LEU A 432 -9.15 -3.32 13.97
N THR A 433 -8.79 -4.40 14.66
CA THR A 433 -9.39 -5.71 14.38
C THR A 433 -10.87 -5.67 14.75
N GLY A 434 -11.74 -6.18 13.87
CA GLY A 434 -13.17 -6.30 14.14
C GLY A 434 -14.04 -5.09 13.75
N VAL A 435 -13.48 -3.99 13.24
CA VAL A 435 -14.24 -2.78 12.82
C VAL A 435 -15.07 -2.96 11.53
N GLY A 436 -15.19 -4.17 11.00
CA GLY A 436 -16.00 -4.45 9.81
C GLY A 436 -15.32 -4.28 8.45
N LYS A 437 -13.98 -4.09 8.38
CA LYS A 437 -13.24 -3.92 7.11
C LYS A 437 -13.58 -4.97 6.04
N SER A 438 -13.47 -6.25 6.39
CA SER A 438 -13.75 -7.37 5.48
C SER A 438 -15.22 -7.46 5.11
N VAL A 439 -16.12 -7.03 6.01
CA VAL A 439 -17.57 -7.04 5.79
C VAL A 439 -17.94 -5.96 4.76
N VAL A 440 -17.43 -4.74 4.94
CA VAL A 440 -17.61 -3.63 3.99
C VAL A 440 -17.07 -4.03 2.62
N ALA A 441 -15.82 -4.49 2.54
CA ALA A 441 -15.22 -4.86 1.27
C ALA A 441 -15.99 -5.99 0.55
N ARG A 442 -16.37 -7.05 1.27
CA ARG A 442 -17.14 -8.17 0.69
C ARG A 442 -18.52 -7.73 0.21
N GLY A 443 -19.25 -6.96 1.02
CA GLY A 443 -20.56 -6.44 0.67
C GLY A 443 -20.49 -5.61 -0.61
N THR A 444 -19.65 -4.58 -0.60
CA THR A 444 -19.47 -3.70 -1.76
C THR A 444 -19.02 -4.44 -3.01
N LEU A 445 -18.10 -5.40 -2.90
CA LEU A 445 -17.65 -6.18 -4.06
C LEU A 445 -18.72 -7.12 -4.61
N ASN A 446 -19.57 -7.68 -3.76
CA ASN A 446 -20.70 -8.49 -4.21
C ASN A 446 -21.77 -7.64 -4.89
N ASP A 447 -22.04 -6.43 -4.37
CA ASP A 447 -22.96 -5.47 -4.98
C ASP A 447 -22.46 -5.05 -6.38
N ILE A 448 -21.17 -4.69 -6.49
CA ILE A 448 -20.53 -4.38 -7.77
C ILE A 448 -20.58 -5.58 -8.73
N ALA A 449 -20.45 -6.81 -8.22
CA ALA A 449 -20.54 -8.01 -9.06
C ALA A 449 -21.96 -8.29 -9.58
N ALA A 450 -22.99 -7.87 -8.84
CA ALA A 450 -24.38 -8.00 -9.23
C ALA A 450 -24.81 -6.92 -10.24
N GLU A 451 -24.37 -5.68 -10.04
CA GLU A 451 -24.74 -4.54 -10.89
C GLU A 451 -23.85 -4.38 -12.12
N CYS A 452 -22.57 -4.75 -12.01
CA CYS A 452 -21.55 -4.54 -13.03
C CYS A 452 -20.86 -5.86 -13.42
N ASN A 453 -20.14 -5.87 -14.55
CA ASN A 453 -19.39 -7.04 -15.02
C ASN A 453 -18.08 -7.30 -14.25
N TYR A 454 -18.13 -7.34 -12.91
CA TYR A 454 -16.98 -7.64 -12.06
C TYR A 454 -17.04 -9.05 -11.47
N VAL A 455 -15.88 -9.63 -11.18
CA VAL A 455 -15.70 -10.93 -10.53
C VAL A 455 -14.82 -10.72 -9.31
N PRO A 456 -15.39 -10.75 -8.09
CA PRO A 456 -14.62 -10.60 -6.87
C PRO A 456 -13.94 -11.92 -6.50
N ILE A 457 -12.70 -11.82 -6.03
CA ILE A 457 -11.91 -12.94 -5.51
C ILE A 457 -11.49 -12.55 -4.10
N PHE A 458 -11.80 -13.41 -3.13
CA PHE A 458 -11.42 -13.19 -1.74
C PHE A 458 -10.26 -14.10 -1.36
N VAL A 459 -9.16 -13.51 -0.89
CA VAL A 459 -7.97 -14.21 -0.41
C VAL A 459 -7.64 -13.71 0.99
N ASN A 460 -7.29 -14.63 1.88
CA ASN A 460 -6.85 -14.28 3.23
C ASN A 460 -5.38 -14.64 3.36
N PHE A 461 -4.57 -13.67 3.77
CA PHE A 461 -3.16 -13.91 4.07
C PHE A 461 -2.97 -14.43 5.49
N SER A 462 -1.88 -15.19 5.65
CA SER A 462 -1.45 -15.78 6.91
C SER A 462 0.08 -15.72 7.02
N ALA A 463 0.60 -15.95 8.22
CA ALA A 463 2.05 -16.00 8.45
C ALA A 463 2.81 -16.98 7.55
N GLN A 464 2.13 -18.03 7.05
CA GLN A 464 2.71 -19.05 6.16
C GLN A 464 2.41 -18.83 4.67
N THR A 465 1.75 -17.72 4.32
CA THR A 465 1.48 -17.43 2.90
C THR A 465 2.79 -17.13 2.19
N SER A 466 3.12 -17.91 1.17
CA SER A 466 4.32 -17.76 0.35
C SER A 466 4.02 -17.04 -0.96
N SER A 467 5.06 -16.50 -1.60
CA SER A 467 4.90 -15.83 -2.89
C SER A 467 4.38 -16.76 -3.98
N ASN A 468 4.87 -18.01 -4.03
CA ASN A 468 4.37 -19.02 -4.96
C ASN A 468 2.86 -19.25 -4.80
N ARG A 469 2.39 -19.45 -3.56
CA ARG A 469 0.96 -19.66 -3.28
C ARG A 469 0.12 -18.45 -3.68
N THR A 470 0.62 -17.23 -3.46
CA THR A 470 -0.06 -16.00 -3.91
C THR A 470 -0.17 -15.95 -5.43
N GLN A 471 0.90 -16.32 -6.16
CA GLN A 471 0.89 -16.39 -7.61
C GLN A 471 -0.11 -17.42 -8.13
N GLU A 472 -0.12 -18.63 -7.57
CA GLU A 472 -1.09 -19.68 -7.90
C GLU A 472 -2.54 -19.21 -7.67
N MET A 473 -2.81 -18.50 -6.57
CA MET A 473 -4.14 -17.95 -6.27
C MET A 473 -4.59 -16.92 -7.30
N ILE A 474 -3.69 -16.07 -7.79
CA ILE A 474 -3.96 -15.10 -8.85
C ILE A 474 -4.22 -15.84 -10.16
N GLU A 475 -3.30 -16.72 -10.54
CA GLU A 475 -3.34 -17.44 -11.81
C GLU A 475 -4.55 -18.36 -11.95
N ALA A 476 -4.96 -19.05 -10.88
CA ALA A 476 -6.08 -19.98 -10.88
C ALA A 476 -7.43 -19.31 -11.19
N LYS A 477 -7.51 -17.98 -11.11
CA LYS A 477 -8.74 -17.21 -11.33
C LYS A 477 -8.71 -16.38 -12.62
N LEU A 478 -7.61 -16.43 -13.37
CA LEU A 478 -7.45 -15.73 -14.64
C LEU A 478 -7.50 -16.71 -15.81
N GLU A 479 -8.07 -16.27 -16.92
CA GLU A 479 -8.12 -17.02 -18.17
C GLU A 479 -6.90 -16.70 -19.04
N ARG A 480 -6.38 -17.72 -19.72
CA ARG A 480 -5.32 -17.54 -20.71
C ARG A 480 -5.92 -16.91 -21.97
N ARG A 481 -5.41 -15.74 -22.38
CA ARG A 481 -5.88 -15.03 -23.59
C ARG A 481 -5.01 -15.34 -24.80
N LYS A 482 -3.71 -15.14 -24.68
CA LYS A 482 -2.69 -15.43 -25.71
C LYS A 482 -1.38 -15.87 -25.03
N LYS A 483 -0.34 -16.22 -25.78
CA LYS A 483 0.97 -16.53 -25.19
C LYS A 483 1.46 -15.32 -24.35
N GLY A 484 1.86 -15.58 -23.11
CA GLY A 484 2.36 -14.56 -22.18
C GLY A 484 1.30 -13.59 -21.62
N VAL A 485 0.00 -13.80 -21.87
CA VAL A 485 -1.05 -12.91 -21.34
C VAL A 485 -2.18 -13.70 -20.68
N ARG A 486 -2.41 -13.37 -19.41
CA ARG A 486 -3.54 -13.85 -18.61
C ARG A 486 -4.43 -12.66 -18.25
N GLY A 487 -5.72 -12.89 -18.07
CA GLY A 487 -6.60 -11.80 -17.67
C GLY A 487 -7.96 -12.29 -17.21
N ALA A 488 -8.80 -11.35 -16.79
CA ALA A 488 -10.16 -11.65 -16.41
C ALA A 488 -10.93 -12.38 -17.53
N PRO A 489 -12.02 -13.10 -17.21
CA PRO A 489 -12.92 -13.66 -18.21
C PRO A 489 -13.41 -12.64 -19.23
N ARG A 490 -13.81 -13.08 -20.43
CA ARG A 490 -14.26 -12.18 -21.50
C ARG A 490 -15.34 -11.20 -21.01
N ASN A 491 -15.13 -9.91 -21.31
CA ASN A 491 -16.00 -8.79 -20.93
C ASN A 491 -16.22 -8.61 -19.42
N LYS A 492 -15.41 -9.24 -18.57
CA LYS A 492 -15.44 -9.05 -17.12
C LYS A 492 -14.14 -8.43 -16.63
N ARG A 493 -14.19 -7.86 -15.43
CA ARG A 493 -13.01 -7.41 -14.68
C ARG A 493 -12.91 -8.19 -13.38
N VAL A 494 -11.71 -8.53 -12.98
CA VAL A 494 -11.45 -9.24 -11.72
C VAL A 494 -11.03 -8.23 -10.66
N ILE A 495 -11.61 -8.31 -9.46
CA ILE A 495 -11.12 -7.60 -8.29
C ILE A 495 -10.68 -8.62 -7.25
N MET A 496 -9.39 -8.63 -6.91
CA MET A 496 -8.86 -9.51 -5.87
C MET A 496 -8.77 -8.73 -4.57
N PHE A 497 -9.61 -9.10 -3.61
CA PHE A 497 -9.57 -8.62 -2.25
C PHE A 497 -8.67 -9.50 -1.38
N ILE A 498 -7.66 -8.88 -0.76
CA ILE A 498 -6.70 -9.53 0.12
C ILE A 498 -6.95 -9.09 1.56
N ASP A 499 -7.49 -9.98 2.38
CA ASP A 499 -7.63 -9.75 3.81
C ASP A 499 -6.33 -10.05 4.55
N ASP A 500 -6.11 -9.34 5.66
CA ASP A 500 -4.92 -9.45 6.49
C ASP A 500 -3.60 -9.32 5.70
N LEU A 501 -3.53 -8.33 4.79
CA LEU A 501 -2.38 -8.10 3.88
C LEU A 501 -1.02 -8.14 4.60
N ASN A 502 -0.95 -7.66 5.85
CA ASN A 502 0.29 -7.54 6.61
C ASN A 502 0.59 -8.70 7.58
N MET A 503 -0.08 -9.85 7.42
CA MET A 503 0.23 -11.07 8.16
C MET A 503 1.38 -11.94 7.64
N PRO A 504 1.80 -11.93 6.35
CA PRO A 504 2.91 -12.74 5.91
C PRO A 504 4.18 -12.50 6.74
N LYS A 505 4.88 -13.58 7.11
CA LYS A 505 6.09 -13.51 7.91
C LYS A 505 7.21 -12.79 7.15
N GLN A 506 7.95 -11.95 7.86
CA GLN A 506 9.18 -11.34 7.35
C GLN A 506 10.32 -12.37 7.29
N ASP A 507 11.18 -12.23 6.29
CA ASP A 507 12.47 -12.90 6.28
C ASP A 507 13.45 -12.28 7.29
N THR A 508 14.68 -12.79 7.33
CA THR A 508 15.75 -12.33 8.23
C THR A 508 16.03 -10.84 8.15
N TYR A 509 15.68 -10.19 7.04
CA TYR A 509 15.99 -8.79 6.75
C TYR A 509 14.73 -7.92 6.59
N GLY A 510 13.58 -8.41 7.06
CA GLY A 510 12.34 -7.63 7.12
C GLY A 510 11.50 -7.63 5.82
N SER A 511 11.94 -8.33 4.77
CA SER A 511 11.20 -8.39 3.50
C SER A 511 10.11 -9.45 3.54
N GLN A 512 9.03 -9.22 2.78
CA GLN A 512 7.88 -10.13 2.69
C GLN A 512 7.65 -10.52 1.23
N SER A 513 8.10 -11.71 0.81
CA SER A 513 8.01 -12.12 -0.59
C SER A 513 6.62 -12.04 -1.23
N PRO A 514 5.50 -12.40 -0.56
CA PRO A 514 4.16 -12.21 -1.12
C PRO A 514 3.83 -10.74 -1.41
N ILE A 515 4.29 -9.82 -0.56
CA ILE A 515 4.07 -8.37 -0.71
C ILE A 515 4.89 -7.83 -1.88
N GLU A 516 6.14 -8.27 -2.00
CA GLU A 516 7.02 -7.90 -3.11
C GLU A 516 6.51 -8.41 -4.47
N LEU A 517 5.85 -9.57 -4.51
CA LEU A 517 5.13 -10.05 -5.70
C LEU A 517 3.94 -9.16 -6.07
N LEU A 518 3.10 -8.80 -5.09
CA LEU A 518 1.97 -7.88 -5.34
C LEU A 518 2.46 -6.51 -5.80
N ARG A 519 3.60 -6.05 -5.27
CA ARG A 519 4.25 -4.82 -5.72
C ARG A 519 4.70 -4.93 -7.18
N GLN A 520 5.37 -6.02 -7.55
CA GLN A 520 5.78 -6.25 -8.94
C GLN A 520 4.57 -6.23 -9.88
N PHE A 521 3.45 -6.84 -9.47
CA PHE A 521 2.21 -6.77 -10.23
C PHE A 521 1.68 -5.34 -10.37
N GLN A 522 1.66 -4.54 -9.31
CA GLN A 522 1.18 -3.14 -9.34
C GLN A 522 2.09 -2.21 -10.15
N ASP A 523 3.40 -2.42 -10.10
CA ASP A 523 4.39 -1.59 -10.79
C ASP A 523 4.46 -1.88 -12.30
N PHE A 524 4.36 -3.16 -12.69
CA PHE A 524 4.66 -3.61 -14.05
C PHE A 524 3.49 -4.31 -14.76
N GLY A 525 2.37 -4.54 -14.06
CA GLY A 525 1.18 -5.19 -14.63
C GLY A 525 1.32 -6.69 -14.85
N GLY A 526 2.23 -7.37 -14.15
CA GLY A 526 2.50 -8.79 -14.36
C GLY A 526 3.61 -9.35 -13.47
N PHE A 527 3.97 -10.60 -13.73
CA PHE A 527 5.08 -11.29 -13.09
C PHE A 527 5.66 -12.39 -13.99
N TYR A 528 6.79 -12.99 -13.61
CA TYR A 528 7.39 -14.08 -14.37
C TYR A 528 6.76 -15.44 -14.03
N ASP A 529 6.59 -16.27 -15.04
CA ASP A 529 6.28 -17.70 -14.89
C ASP A 529 7.47 -18.38 -14.20
N ARG A 530 7.22 -19.15 -13.13
CA ARG A 530 8.28 -19.77 -12.33
C ARG A 530 8.94 -20.96 -13.00
N ASP A 531 8.23 -21.62 -13.94
CA ASP A 531 8.74 -22.78 -14.67
C ASP A 531 9.39 -22.37 -16.00
N LYS A 532 8.70 -21.53 -16.78
CA LYS A 532 9.14 -21.12 -18.12
C LYS A 532 10.04 -19.89 -18.11
N LEU A 533 10.09 -19.16 -16.99
CA LEU A 533 10.87 -17.93 -16.83
C LEU A 533 10.52 -16.84 -17.86
N GLU A 534 9.30 -16.89 -18.41
CA GLU A 534 8.76 -15.90 -19.34
C GLU A 534 7.85 -14.91 -18.61
N TRP A 535 7.81 -13.65 -19.07
CA TRP A 535 6.91 -12.65 -18.52
C TRP A 535 5.43 -13.00 -18.80
N ILE A 536 4.61 -12.92 -17.76
CA ILE A 536 3.15 -13.02 -17.83
C ILE A 536 2.55 -11.64 -17.56
N GLU A 537 1.96 -11.05 -18.60
CA GLU A 537 1.16 -9.84 -18.48
C GLU A 537 -0.23 -10.19 -17.92
N ILE A 538 -0.67 -9.48 -16.88
CA ILE A 538 -1.99 -9.60 -16.30
C ILE A 538 -2.85 -8.41 -16.73
N ARG A 539 -3.99 -8.71 -17.34
CA ARG A 539 -4.96 -7.69 -17.80
C ARG A 539 -6.28 -7.78 -17.05
N ASP A 540 -6.93 -6.62 -16.90
CA ASP A 540 -8.28 -6.47 -16.36
C ASP A 540 -8.46 -7.00 -14.93
N MET A 541 -7.41 -6.86 -14.10
CA MET A 541 -7.40 -7.20 -12.69
C MET A 541 -7.02 -5.98 -11.85
N THR A 542 -7.70 -5.77 -10.72
CA THR A 542 -7.38 -4.71 -9.75
C THR A 542 -7.30 -5.32 -8.35
N LEU A 543 -6.39 -4.81 -7.50
CA LEU A 543 -6.31 -5.25 -6.10
C LEU A 543 -7.19 -4.39 -5.20
N SER A 544 -7.74 -5.03 -4.18
CA SER A 544 -8.20 -4.37 -2.97
C SER A 544 -7.64 -5.14 -1.79
N ALA A 545 -7.45 -4.50 -0.65
CA ALA A 545 -6.89 -5.15 0.51
C ALA A 545 -7.44 -4.57 1.82
N ALA A 546 -7.28 -5.33 2.90
CA ALA A 546 -7.47 -4.85 4.25
C ALA A 546 -6.30 -5.29 5.14
N CYS A 547 -5.93 -4.44 6.10
CA CYS A 547 -4.95 -4.79 7.12
C CYS A 547 -5.27 -4.17 8.48
N GLY A 548 -4.76 -4.79 9.54
CA GLY A 548 -4.74 -4.18 10.87
C GLY A 548 -3.49 -3.31 11.07
N PRO A 549 -3.45 -2.46 12.10
CA PRO A 549 -2.22 -1.77 12.47
C PRO A 549 -1.10 -2.78 12.83
N PRO A 550 0.18 -2.42 12.67
CA PRO A 550 1.31 -3.25 13.07
C PRO A 550 1.23 -3.63 14.56
N GLY A 551 1.56 -4.87 14.89
CA GLY A 551 1.46 -5.43 16.25
C GLY A 551 0.64 -6.73 16.31
N GLY A 552 0.81 -7.50 17.40
CA GLY A 552 0.08 -8.76 17.59
C GLY A 552 0.32 -9.81 16.48
N GLY A 553 1.54 -9.86 15.92
CA GLY A 553 1.89 -10.72 14.80
C GLY A 553 1.74 -10.10 13.40
N ARG A 554 1.18 -8.87 13.31
CA ARG A 554 1.10 -8.10 12.06
C ARG A 554 2.34 -7.25 11.86
N ASN A 555 2.85 -7.25 10.65
CA ASN A 555 4.05 -6.54 10.25
C ASN A 555 3.74 -5.17 9.65
N GLN A 556 4.74 -4.32 9.49
CA GLN A 556 4.61 -3.08 8.72
C GLN A 556 4.60 -3.40 7.22
N VAL A 557 3.67 -2.81 6.47
CA VAL A 557 3.64 -2.95 5.01
C VAL A 557 4.62 -1.95 4.41
N THR A 558 5.38 -2.38 3.40
CA THR A 558 6.37 -1.52 2.75
C THR A 558 5.70 -0.31 2.11
N PRO A 559 6.23 0.91 2.29
CA PRO A 559 5.69 2.10 1.64
C PRO A 559 5.69 2.02 0.11
N ARG A 560 6.61 1.24 -0.46
CA ARG A 560 6.66 0.94 -1.90
C ARG A 560 5.39 0.25 -2.41
N LEU A 561 4.75 -0.60 -1.61
CA LEU A 561 3.45 -1.16 -1.97
C LEU A 561 2.32 -0.17 -1.66
N ILE A 562 2.33 0.47 -0.49
CA ILE A 562 1.25 1.37 -0.03
C ILE A 562 1.02 2.51 -1.03
N ARG A 563 2.05 3.01 -1.72
CA ARG A 563 1.91 4.08 -2.73
C ARG A 563 0.87 3.78 -3.82
N HIS A 564 0.61 2.51 -4.13
CA HIS A 564 -0.35 2.10 -5.16
C HIS A 564 -1.79 2.05 -4.66
N PHE A 565 -2.00 2.16 -3.35
CA PHE A 565 -3.31 2.04 -2.73
C PHE A 565 -3.84 3.41 -2.29
N SER A 566 -5.12 3.61 -2.52
CA SER A 566 -5.92 4.58 -1.77
C SER A 566 -6.21 4.01 -0.39
N VAL A 567 -5.57 4.58 0.62
CA VAL A 567 -5.68 4.11 2.01
C VAL A 567 -6.84 4.80 2.71
N LEU A 568 -7.77 4.00 3.23
CA LEU A 568 -8.94 4.48 3.96
C LEU A 568 -8.97 3.81 5.34
N ALA A 569 -8.94 4.61 6.40
CA ALA A 569 -9.02 4.13 7.78
C ALA A 569 -10.49 4.05 8.22
N ILE A 570 -10.93 2.86 8.61
CA ILE A 570 -12.27 2.63 9.17
C ILE A 570 -12.19 2.78 10.69
N PRO A 571 -12.90 3.75 11.29
CA PRO A 571 -12.90 3.97 12.73
C PRO A 571 -13.60 2.81 13.46
N PRO A 572 -13.32 2.63 14.77
CA PRO A 572 -14.14 1.74 15.59
C PRO A 572 -15.58 2.26 15.64
N PRO A 573 -16.60 1.39 15.51
CA PRO A 573 -17.99 1.81 15.56
C PRO A 573 -18.34 2.40 16.92
N SER A 574 -19.09 3.49 16.92
CA SER A 574 -19.63 4.11 18.13
C SER A 574 -20.63 3.18 18.84
N GLU A 575 -20.84 3.41 20.15
CA GLU A 575 -21.82 2.66 20.94
C GLU A 575 -23.23 2.72 20.31
N ALA A 576 -23.61 3.88 19.77
CA ALA A 576 -24.87 4.09 19.07
C ALA A 576 -24.96 3.24 17.80
N ASN A 577 -23.89 3.20 16.99
CA ASN A 577 -23.85 2.38 15.78
C ASN A 577 -23.94 0.88 16.11
N LEU A 578 -23.25 0.42 17.17
CA LEU A 578 -23.35 -0.97 17.63
C LEU A 578 -24.77 -1.34 18.05
N LYS A 579 -25.42 -0.48 18.84
CA LYS A 579 -26.81 -0.66 19.24
C LYS A 579 -27.72 -0.77 18.01
N GLN A 580 -27.59 0.15 17.05
CA GLN A 580 -28.38 0.13 15.82
C GLN A 580 -28.20 -1.16 15.02
N ILE A 581 -26.96 -1.63 14.84
CA ILE A 581 -26.67 -2.87 14.09
C ILE A 581 -27.37 -4.06 14.74
N PHE A 582 -27.15 -4.29 16.03
CA PHE A 582 -27.69 -5.48 16.69
C PHE A 582 -29.20 -5.36 16.96
N LEU A 583 -29.72 -4.14 17.13
CA LEU A 583 -31.16 -3.92 17.18
C LEU A 583 -31.82 -4.26 15.85
N ALA A 584 -31.28 -3.82 14.72
CA ALA A 584 -31.82 -4.14 13.40
C ALA A 584 -31.93 -5.66 13.15
N ILE A 585 -31.00 -6.44 13.73
CA ILE A 585 -31.05 -7.92 13.68
C ILE A 585 -32.14 -8.48 14.60
N LEU A 586 -32.20 -8.02 15.85
CA LEU A 586 -33.08 -8.60 16.89
C LEU A 586 -34.55 -8.14 16.75
N GLN A 587 -34.78 -6.86 16.53
CA GLN A 587 -36.10 -6.22 16.46
C GLN A 587 -36.12 -5.13 15.39
N LEU A 588 -36.95 -5.33 14.37
CA LEU A 588 -37.23 -4.23 13.43
C LEU A 588 -37.96 -3.10 14.17
N PHE A 589 -37.35 -1.92 14.18
CA PHE A 589 -38.02 -0.65 14.47
C PHE A 589 -37.84 0.25 13.25
N THR A 590 -38.96 0.72 12.69
CA THR A 590 -38.95 1.81 11.72
C THR A 590 -38.40 3.05 12.41
N MET A 591 -37.22 3.53 11.97
CA MET A 591 -36.74 4.85 12.33
C MET A 591 -37.85 5.87 12.07
N ALA A 592 -38.28 6.57 13.12
CA ALA A 592 -39.35 7.58 13.10
C ALA A 592 -38.99 8.87 12.30
N TYR A 593 -37.94 8.84 11.47
CA TYR A 593 -37.45 9.99 10.70
C TYR A 593 -37.95 10.06 9.25
N PHE A 594 -38.78 9.11 8.80
CA PHE A 594 -39.28 9.11 7.42
C PHE A 594 -40.82 9.26 7.38
N THR A 595 -41.28 10.51 7.30
CA THR A 595 -42.70 10.88 7.07
C THR A 595 -43.09 10.92 5.58
N LEU A 596 -42.31 10.33 4.66
CA LEU A 596 -42.54 10.47 3.21
C LEU A 596 -42.38 9.18 2.37
N ILE A 597 -42.64 8.00 2.93
CA ILE A 597 -42.82 6.78 2.11
C ILE A 597 -44.13 6.07 2.48
N SER A 598 -44.82 5.60 1.45
CA SER A 598 -46.11 4.90 1.47
C SER A 598 -46.28 3.91 2.64
N PRO A 599 -47.42 3.88 3.36
CA PRO A 599 -47.66 3.00 4.51
C PRO A 599 -47.59 1.49 4.23
N ASN A 600 -47.50 1.07 2.96
CA ASN A 600 -47.64 -0.33 2.57
C ASN A 600 -46.32 -1.09 2.37
N ASP A 601 -45.15 -0.45 2.46
CA ASP A 601 -43.84 -1.10 2.20
C ASP A 601 -42.85 -1.15 3.39
N ILE A 602 -43.28 -0.79 4.61
CA ILE A 602 -42.36 -0.50 5.73
C ILE A 602 -42.45 -1.51 6.90
N PHE A 603 -42.39 -2.82 6.62
CA PHE A 603 -42.14 -3.84 7.64
C PHE A 603 -41.06 -4.84 7.21
N LYS A 604 -39.80 -4.41 7.18
CA LYS A 604 -38.64 -5.29 6.93
C LYS A 604 -38.27 -6.12 8.18
N GLN A 605 -38.87 -7.28 8.30
CA GLN A 605 -38.83 -8.27 9.39
C GLN A 605 -37.50 -8.39 10.20
N GLY A 606 -37.58 -8.48 11.54
CA GLY A 606 -36.47 -8.81 12.46
C GLY A 606 -36.72 -10.14 13.21
N PHE A 607 -35.70 -10.71 13.87
CA PHE A 607 -35.75 -12.05 14.47
C PHE A 607 -36.93 -12.26 15.44
N LEU A 608 -37.19 -11.29 16.33
CA LEU A 608 -38.25 -11.40 17.34
C LEU A 608 -39.68 -11.29 16.80
N ARG A 609 -39.86 -11.09 15.48
CA ARG A 609 -41.20 -11.00 14.87
C ARG A 609 -42.09 -12.19 15.24
N ASP A 610 -41.55 -13.39 15.19
CA ASP A 610 -42.32 -14.63 15.40
C ASP A 610 -42.57 -14.93 16.89
N PHE A 611 -42.00 -14.13 17.80
CA PHE A 611 -42.19 -14.27 19.24
C PHE A 611 -43.42 -13.50 19.73
N PRO A 612 -43.98 -13.85 20.90
CA PRO A 612 -45.08 -13.11 21.52
C PRO A 612 -44.75 -11.63 21.74
N GLN A 613 -45.75 -10.76 21.72
CA GLN A 613 -45.60 -9.31 21.89
C GLN A 613 -44.92 -8.93 23.22
N THR A 614 -45.09 -9.74 24.26
CA THR A 614 -44.39 -9.61 25.54
C THR A 614 -42.88 -9.70 25.38
N VAL A 615 -42.38 -10.59 24.52
CA VAL A 615 -40.94 -10.79 24.28
C VAL A 615 -40.39 -9.75 23.31
N ARG A 616 -41.17 -9.31 22.31
CA ARG A 616 -40.71 -8.34 21.29
C ARG A 616 -40.16 -7.04 21.89
N GLY A 617 -40.80 -6.51 22.94
CA GLY A 617 -40.39 -5.24 23.56
C GLY A 617 -39.11 -5.29 24.39
N ILE A 618 -38.41 -6.43 24.46
CA ILE A 618 -37.20 -6.59 25.28
C ILE A 618 -35.90 -6.34 24.52
N ALA A 619 -35.95 -6.26 23.19
CA ALA A 619 -34.74 -6.24 22.36
C ALA A 619 -33.84 -5.04 22.67
N GLU A 620 -34.42 -3.84 22.76
CA GLU A 620 -33.70 -2.61 23.07
C GLU A 620 -32.92 -2.73 24.37
N VAL A 621 -33.58 -3.24 25.41
CA VAL A 621 -32.98 -3.41 26.73
C VAL A 621 -31.85 -4.44 26.70
N VAL A 622 -32.06 -5.58 26.02
CA VAL A 622 -31.05 -6.65 25.89
C VAL A 622 -29.84 -6.19 25.10
N ILE A 623 -30.03 -5.51 23.96
CA ILE A 623 -28.92 -5.01 23.15
C ILE A 623 -28.16 -3.90 23.88
N ASN A 624 -28.86 -2.97 24.54
CA ASN A 624 -28.22 -1.95 25.36
C ASN A 624 -27.37 -2.58 26.46
N GLY A 625 -27.90 -3.61 27.14
CA GLY A 625 -27.14 -4.36 28.14
C GLY A 625 -25.94 -5.12 27.56
N ALA A 626 -26.10 -5.77 26.41
CA ALA A 626 -25.00 -6.49 25.75
C ALA A 626 -23.85 -5.56 25.35
N VAL A 627 -24.19 -4.39 24.81
CA VAL A 627 -23.22 -3.35 24.44
C VAL A 627 -22.56 -2.76 25.69
N GLU A 628 -23.31 -2.48 26.76
CA GLU A 628 -22.76 -1.99 28.04
C GLU A 628 -21.75 -2.99 28.64
N ILE A 629 -22.09 -4.29 28.67
CA ILE A 629 -21.18 -5.36 29.10
C ILE A 629 -19.90 -5.34 28.28
N TYR A 630 -20.02 -5.34 26.95
CA TYR A 630 -18.86 -5.36 26.08
C TYR A 630 -17.95 -4.15 26.30
N VAL A 631 -18.51 -2.94 26.36
CA VAL A 631 -17.74 -1.70 26.54
C VAL A 631 -17.01 -1.68 27.87
N ARG A 632 -17.68 -2.07 28.97
CA ARG A 632 -17.04 -2.14 30.30
C ARG A 632 -15.95 -3.21 30.34
N MET A 633 -16.23 -4.41 29.84
CA MET A 633 -15.24 -5.51 29.80
C MET A 633 -14.00 -5.13 28.99
N ALA A 634 -14.18 -4.50 27.82
CA ALA A 634 -13.07 -4.09 26.96
C ALA A 634 -12.24 -2.94 27.56
N LYS A 635 -12.85 -2.08 28.39
CA LYS A 635 -12.18 -0.92 28.98
C LYS A 635 -11.50 -1.24 30.32
N GLU A 636 -12.13 -2.04 31.16
CA GLU A 636 -11.72 -2.27 32.55
C GLU A 636 -10.85 -3.53 32.71
N LEU A 637 -11.04 -4.55 31.86
CA LEU A 637 -10.27 -5.79 31.90
C LEU A 637 -9.33 -5.90 30.70
N LEU A 638 -8.23 -5.14 30.78
CA LEU A 638 -7.19 -5.10 29.75
C LEU A 638 -6.29 -6.35 29.79
N PRO A 639 -5.74 -6.77 28.64
CA PRO A 639 -4.82 -7.90 28.59
C PRO A 639 -3.50 -7.57 29.30
N THR A 640 -3.10 -8.44 30.23
CA THR A 640 -1.80 -8.41 30.90
C THR A 640 -1.00 -9.67 30.58
N PRO A 641 0.31 -9.76 30.84
CA PRO A 641 1.07 -10.99 30.62
C PRO A 641 0.48 -12.21 31.33
N ALA A 642 -0.10 -12.03 32.53
CA ALA A 642 -0.81 -13.09 33.27
C ALA A 642 -2.20 -13.41 32.69
N LYS A 643 -2.85 -12.43 32.05
CA LYS A 643 -4.22 -12.50 31.50
C LYS A 643 -4.23 -12.17 30.01
N SER A 644 -3.34 -12.80 29.23
CA SER A 644 -3.11 -12.46 27.83
C SER A 644 -4.32 -12.75 26.91
N HIS A 645 -5.22 -13.61 27.36
CA HIS A 645 -6.47 -13.98 26.68
C HIS A 645 -7.63 -13.02 26.96
N TYR A 646 -7.46 -11.99 27.80
CA TYR A 646 -8.46 -10.93 28.06
C TYR A 646 -8.48 -9.92 26.90
N VAL A 647 -8.74 -10.43 25.70
CA VAL A 647 -8.85 -9.63 24.48
C VAL A 647 -10.30 -9.67 24.03
N PHE A 648 -11.07 -8.69 24.51
CA PHE A 648 -12.47 -8.52 24.14
C PHE A 648 -12.58 -7.66 22.88
N ASN A 649 -13.26 -8.16 21.86
CA ASN A 649 -13.49 -7.44 20.61
C ASN A 649 -14.94 -7.61 20.13
N LEU A 650 -15.29 -6.92 19.04
CA LEU A 650 -16.65 -6.94 18.50
C LEU A 650 -17.18 -8.33 18.13
N ARG A 651 -16.29 -9.31 17.89
CA ARG A 651 -16.68 -10.71 17.67
C ARG A 651 -17.29 -11.34 18.92
N ASP A 652 -16.92 -10.90 20.11
CA ASP A 652 -17.46 -11.42 21.37
C ASP A 652 -18.90 -10.95 21.57
N LEU A 653 -19.13 -9.64 21.41
CA LEU A 653 -20.49 -9.09 21.37
C LEU A 653 -21.35 -9.77 20.30
N SER A 654 -20.79 -9.96 19.10
CA SER A 654 -21.40 -10.68 17.98
C SER A 654 -21.80 -12.12 18.37
N LYS A 655 -20.95 -12.88 19.07
CA LYS A 655 -21.24 -14.24 19.55
C LYS A 655 -22.35 -14.27 20.60
N CYS A 656 -22.40 -13.27 21.49
CA CYS A 656 -23.46 -13.15 22.50
C CYS A 656 -24.81 -12.97 21.80
N VAL A 657 -24.90 -12.05 20.84
CA VAL A 657 -26.14 -11.83 20.04
C VAL A 657 -26.46 -13.05 19.18
N GLN A 658 -25.47 -13.70 18.58
CA GLN A 658 -25.66 -14.94 17.81
C GLN A 658 -26.31 -16.05 18.65
N GLY A 659 -25.93 -16.17 19.92
CA GLY A 659 -26.55 -17.11 20.86
C GLY A 659 -28.04 -16.84 21.07
N LEU A 660 -28.43 -15.56 21.16
CA LEU A 660 -29.84 -15.17 21.26
C LEU A 660 -30.67 -15.57 20.05
N LEU A 661 -30.06 -15.59 18.86
CA LEU A 661 -30.73 -15.99 17.61
C LEU A 661 -31.02 -17.49 17.51
N GLN A 662 -30.51 -18.28 18.46
CA GLN A 662 -30.84 -19.72 18.58
C GLN A 662 -32.09 -19.96 19.44
N ALA A 663 -32.72 -18.89 19.94
CA ALA A 663 -33.96 -18.97 20.68
C ALA A 663 -35.09 -19.64 19.88
N ASP A 664 -35.76 -20.61 20.49
CA ASP A 664 -36.92 -21.28 19.91
C ASP A 664 -38.23 -20.56 20.29
N THR A 665 -39.07 -20.30 19.29
CA THR A 665 -40.36 -19.60 19.46
C THR A 665 -41.42 -20.44 20.19
N GLY A 666 -41.26 -21.77 20.19
CA GLY A 666 -42.09 -22.71 20.92
C GLY A 666 -41.83 -22.65 22.43
N VAL A 667 -40.57 -22.52 22.83
CA VAL A 667 -40.12 -22.55 24.24
C VAL A 667 -40.18 -21.19 24.91
N ILE A 668 -39.72 -20.13 24.25
CA ILE A 668 -39.63 -18.80 24.86
C ILE A 668 -40.92 -18.02 24.63
N ARG A 669 -41.71 -17.87 25.70
CA ARG A 669 -43.00 -17.18 25.71
C ARG A 669 -43.02 -15.94 26.60
N GLU A 670 -42.11 -15.86 27.56
CA GLU A 670 -42.04 -14.78 28.56
C GLU A 670 -40.73 -13.97 28.49
N LYS A 671 -40.82 -12.70 28.89
CA LYS A 671 -39.66 -11.79 29.00
C LYS A 671 -38.52 -12.39 29.85
N LYS A 672 -38.87 -13.00 31.00
CA LYS A 672 -37.90 -13.60 31.93
C LYS A 672 -37.08 -14.71 31.28
N GLN A 673 -37.71 -15.54 30.44
CA GLN A 673 -37.03 -16.64 29.75
C GLN A 673 -36.01 -16.13 28.72
N PHE A 674 -36.35 -15.08 27.97
CA PHE A 674 -35.44 -14.49 27.00
C PHE A 674 -34.25 -13.78 27.68
N CYS A 675 -34.48 -13.06 28.77
CA CYS A 675 -33.39 -12.48 29.57
C CYS A 675 -32.49 -13.54 30.20
N ARG A 676 -33.06 -14.66 30.66
CA ARG A 676 -32.26 -15.78 31.18
C ARG A 676 -31.29 -16.30 30.12
N LEU A 677 -31.77 -16.47 28.89
CA LEU A 677 -30.93 -16.85 27.75
C LEU A 677 -29.83 -15.80 27.51
N PHE A 678 -30.17 -14.50 27.55
CA PHE A 678 -29.19 -13.43 27.42
C PHE A 678 -28.08 -13.48 28.48
N PHE A 679 -28.43 -13.63 29.76
CA PHE A 679 -27.43 -13.71 30.83
C PHE A 679 -26.56 -14.95 30.71
N HIS A 680 -27.14 -16.08 30.33
CA HIS A 680 -26.39 -17.31 30.05
C HIS A 680 -25.38 -17.11 28.91
N GLU A 681 -25.81 -16.52 27.80
CA GLU A 681 -24.93 -16.25 26.66
C GLU A 681 -23.84 -15.23 26.99
N ALA A 682 -24.16 -14.20 27.78
CA ALA A 682 -23.17 -13.23 28.27
C ALA A 682 -22.12 -13.92 29.16
N GLN A 683 -22.52 -14.81 30.06
CA GLN A 683 -21.59 -15.59 30.88
C GLN A 683 -20.70 -16.50 30.04
N ARG A 684 -21.29 -17.26 29.11
CA ARG A 684 -20.53 -18.16 28.22
C ARG A 684 -19.47 -17.44 27.41
N VAL A 685 -19.77 -16.22 26.95
CA VAL A 685 -18.85 -15.46 26.09
C VAL A 685 -17.78 -14.71 26.89
N PHE A 686 -18.18 -14.06 27.99
CA PHE A 686 -17.35 -13.13 28.74
C PHE A 686 -16.84 -13.71 30.07
N HIS A 687 -17.73 -14.24 30.91
CA HIS A 687 -17.40 -14.74 32.25
C HIS A 687 -16.50 -15.97 32.23
N ASP A 688 -16.74 -16.92 31.33
CA ASP A 688 -15.97 -18.18 31.26
C ASP A 688 -14.48 -17.98 30.92
N ARG A 689 -14.12 -16.81 30.39
CA ARG A 689 -12.72 -16.45 30.14
C ARG A 689 -12.00 -15.93 31.36
N LEU A 690 -12.74 -15.53 32.40
CA LEU A 690 -12.17 -14.92 33.59
C LEU A 690 -11.52 -15.99 34.47
N ILE A 691 -10.35 -15.69 35.03
CA ILE A 691 -9.62 -16.62 35.90
C ILE A 691 -9.87 -16.26 37.36
N ASP A 692 -9.66 -14.99 37.71
CA ASP A 692 -9.64 -14.54 39.10
C ASP A 692 -11.05 -14.38 39.66
N ARG A 693 -11.17 -14.62 40.97
CA ARG A 693 -12.43 -14.44 41.69
C ARG A 693 -12.90 -12.98 41.68
N GLU A 694 -11.97 -12.04 41.75
CA GLU A 694 -12.25 -10.61 41.71
C GLU A 694 -12.88 -10.21 40.36
N ASP A 695 -12.26 -10.60 39.24
CA ASP A 695 -12.81 -10.32 37.91
C ASP A 695 -14.19 -10.96 37.69
N LYS A 696 -14.36 -12.21 38.16
CA LYS A 696 -15.65 -12.91 38.09
C LYS A 696 -16.72 -12.22 38.92
N GLN A 697 -16.36 -11.75 40.11
CA GLN A 697 -17.26 -11.01 40.98
C GLN A 697 -17.65 -9.67 40.34
N PHE A 698 -16.69 -8.94 39.78
CA PHE A 698 -16.94 -7.73 39.01
C PHE A 698 -17.93 -7.95 37.85
N PHE A 699 -17.78 -9.04 37.09
CA PHE A 699 -18.74 -9.39 36.04
C PHE A 699 -20.15 -9.69 36.58
N ASN A 700 -20.23 -10.41 37.70
CA ASN A 700 -21.51 -10.75 38.33
C ASN A 700 -22.23 -9.52 38.91
N GLU A 701 -21.49 -8.57 39.46
CA GLU A 701 -22.01 -7.27 39.92
C GLU A 701 -22.58 -6.47 38.74
N MET A 702 -21.87 -6.41 37.62
CA MET A 702 -22.36 -5.79 36.38
C MET A 702 -23.65 -6.47 35.85
N LEU A 703 -23.75 -7.80 35.88
CA LEU A 703 -24.98 -8.50 35.52
C LEU A 703 -26.14 -8.21 36.50
N ALA A 704 -25.85 -8.06 37.79
CA ALA A 704 -26.85 -7.71 38.80
C ALA A 704 -27.40 -6.30 38.59
N GLU A 705 -26.53 -5.33 38.30
CA GLU A 705 -26.92 -3.96 37.92
C GLU A 705 -27.83 -3.96 36.70
N LEU A 706 -27.46 -4.71 35.65
CA LEU A 706 -28.27 -4.82 34.44
C LEU A 706 -29.62 -5.46 34.74
N SER A 707 -29.66 -6.59 35.44
CA SER A 707 -30.91 -7.26 35.83
C SER A 707 -31.85 -6.32 36.60
N ALA A 708 -31.30 -5.50 37.50
CA ALA A 708 -32.08 -4.49 38.22
C ALA A 708 -32.67 -3.42 37.29
N LYS A 709 -31.90 -2.96 36.29
CA LYS A 709 -32.41 -2.03 35.26
C LYS A 709 -33.52 -2.66 34.39
N ILE A 710 -33.47 -3.96 34.10
CA ILE A 710 -34.47 -4.66 33.25
C ILE A 710 -35.77 -4.96 34.02
N PHE A 711 -35.66 -5.44 35.26
CA PHE A 711 -36.78 -6.02 36.01
C PHE A 711 -37.26 -5.16 37.19
N GLY A 712 -36.54 -4.07 37.54
CA GLY A 712 -36.90 -3.20 38.66
C GLY A 712 -36.62 -3.79 40.05
N GLU A 713 -36.00 -4.97 40.13
CA GLU A 713 -35.64 -5.64 41.39
C GLU A 713 -34.14 -6.02 41.38
N VAL A 714 -33.42 -5.64 42.43
CA VAL A 714 -32.05 -6.12 42.68
C VAL A 714 -32.16 -7.49 43.34
N SER A 715 -31.75 -8.55 42.65
CA SER A 715 -31.70 -9.85 43.30
C SER A 715 -30.57 -10.71 42.77
N LEU A 716 -29.49 -10.78 43.56
CA LEU A 716 -28.42 -11.78 43.45
C LEU A 716 -28.98 -13.22 43.49
N LEU A 717 -30.14 -13.41 44.14
CA LEU A 717 -30.90 -14.68 44.17
C LEU A 717 -31.53 -15.04 42.82
N VAL A 718 -31.84 -14.07 41.97
CA VAL A 718 -32.33 -14.35 40.61
C VAL A 718 -31.20 -14.83 39.71
N ILE A 719 -29.98 -14.31 39.86
CA ILE A 719 -28.82 -14.79 39.11
C ILE A 719 -28.45 -16.22 39.53
N SER A 720 -28.47 -16.54 40.83
CA SER A 720 -28.22 -17.91 41.32
C SER A 720 -29.33 -18.90 40.96
N ALA A 721 -30.60 -18.46 40.87
CA ALA A 721 -31.72 -19.29 40.42
C ALA A 721 -31.84 -19.41 38.89
N MET A 722 -31.17 -18.54 38.12
CA MET A 722 -31.16 -18.55 36.66
C MET A 722 -29.97 -19.29 36.05
N LEU A 723 -28.95 -19.61 36.84
CA LEU A 723 -27.87 -20.52 36.47
C LEU A 723 -28.36 -21.99 36.53
N PRO A 724 -28.11 -22.83 35.51
CA PRO A 724 -28.30 -24.26 35.68
C PRO A 724 -27.28 -24.81 36.69
N ASN A 725 -27.73 -25.71 37.56
CA ASN A 725 -26.87 -26.46 38.50
C ASN A 725 -25.75 -27.21 37.76
#